data_AF-M7BLE6-F1
#
_entry.id   AF-M7BLE6-F1
#
_cell.length_a   1.000
_cell.length_b   1.000
_cell.length_c   1.000
_cell.angle_alpha   90.00
_cell.angle_beta   90.00
_cell.angle_gamma   90.00
#
_symmetry.space_group_name_H-M   'P 1'
#
loop_
_entity.id
_entity.type
_entity.pdbx_description
1 polymer ?
#
loop_
_entity_poly.entity_id
_entity_poly.type
_entity_poly.pdbx_seq_one_letter_code
_entity_poly.pdbx_strand_id
1 'polypeptide(L)'
;MAVTPKFVCSVPGNVTSILLNNSSSSRIEDIWTLWTSTKNYIVVQLENGEIWELDQCSRSKREDSLYLAYEYSGNKSVSSCSDGYIYDHTKWKSTIVTEWDLVCHREWLAKLTQPTFMFGVLFGAVIFGGMADRVGRRYIMWFTSIGQFLFGVAVAFTFDYYSFVITRFLLAMVSSGYLVVVFVYVTEYVGIKARTWASMHVHAFFAVGVMAVALVGFLDFSILSVLANMAGKFAIGVAFGLIYLYTAELYPTVVRSLAVGSGSMMCRVGSIVAPFCVYLTSVWIFMPQLLVGIMAFLSGMLTLMLPETLGEPLTNTLAEAAELGTNKNSCLGKSPPAQSDETSVTEGGSCLTDCLSSGVTDNPDLLLCLVMVACTGGTQIKSAADPESLNLRLVTFQKALKHNTTATEHMAKRKIAVVGAGLIGLSTAVYISESISKCSVTVISDKFTPNTTSDVAAGMLIPHTYLGIPIHQQKQWIRETFDYLFEINNSSEASDAGIHLVSGWQIFKTIPDEVLPFWSDVVLGFRSMTEEELKKFPQHRFGQAFTTLKCDCPSYLLWLEKRLKGNGSQVYARRIKDLWELHSKYDIVVNCSGIGSRELMGDLEIYPVRGQVLKVDAPWVSHFIRDGDGLTYIYPGIHNVTLGGTRQKDNWSLSPDPRSSKDIFDRCCALEPSLQGAQDIKERVGLRPSRLAVRLQKEILVHDGKKLPVVHNYGHGSGGFSVHRGTAKEAARLVGECIAALEGASSKAKL
;
A
#
# COMPACT_ATOMS: atom_id res chain seq x y z
N MET A 1 17.81 -31.41 12.04
CA MET A 1 17.14 -32.56 11.38
C MET A 1 17.19 -33.73 12.33
N ALA A 2 16.21 -34.63 12.29
CA ALA A 2 16.33 -35.95 12.92
C ALA A 2 17.20 -36.83 12.00
N VAL A 3 18.51 -36.78 12.18
CA VAL A 3 19.46 -37.68 11.51
C VAL A 3 19.60 -38.92 12.39
N THR A 4 19.23 -40.07 11.84
CA THR A 4 19.45 -41.37 12.47
C THR A 4 20.88 -41.83 12.12
N PRO A 5 21.83 -41.92 13.08
CA PRO A 5 23.12 -42.56 12.84
C PRO A 5 22.93 -44.07 12.63
N LYS A 6 24.01 -44.82 12.30
CA LYS A 6 23.93 -46.29 12.33
C LYS A 6 23.57 -46.73 13.76
N PHE A 7 22.76 -47.78 13.88
CA PHE A 7 22.30 -48.28 15.17
C PHE A 7 22.00 -49.79 15.13
N VAL A 8 22.09 -50.43 16.29
CA VAL A 8 21.72 -51.83 16.53
C VAL A 8 21.00 -51.98 17.87
N CYS A 9 20.30 -53.10 18.04
CA CYS A 9 19.67 -53.51 19.30
C CYS A 9 20.67 -53.52 20.48
N SER A 10 20.25 -53.06 21.67
CA SER A 10 21.09 -53.13 22.88
C SER A 10 21.33 -54.58 23.35
N VAL A 11 22.51 -54.79 23.95
CA VAL A 11 23.00 -56.10 24.39
C VAL A 11 22.57 -56.37 25.84
N PRO A 12 22.00 -57.56 26.16
CA PRO A 12 21.50 -57.84 27.51
C PRO A 12 22.59 -58.15 28.56
N GLY A 13 23.87 -57.93 28.27
CA GLY A 13 24.98 -58.21 29.18
C GLY A 13 26.36 -57.84 28.61
N ASN A 14 27.41 -58.09 29.38
CA ASN A 14 28.80 -57.83 28.97
C ASN A 14 29.21 -58.70 27.77
N VAL A 15 29.88 -58.08 26.81
CA VAL A 15 30.36 -58.69 25.57
C VAL A 15 31.82 -59.11 25.71
N THR A 16 32.15 -60.35 25.32
CA THR A 16 33.53 -60.87 25.27
C THR A 16 34.14 -60.76 23.87
N SER A 17 33.33 -60.92 22.82
CA SER A 17 33.77 -60.76 21.43
C SER A 17 32.61 -60.42 20.49
N ILE A 18 32.95 -59.71 19.41
CA ILE A 18 32.01 -59.30 18.36
C ILE A 18 32.55 -59.78 17.02
N LEU A 19 31.68 -60.32 16.16
CA LEU A 19 32.01 -60.79 14.81
C LEU A 19 31.05 -60.14 13.79
N LEU A 20 31.63 -59.55 12.73
CA LEU A 20 30.91 -59.08 11.55
C LEU A 20 31.57 -59.67 10.29
N ASN A 21 30.83 -60.45 9.51
CA ASN A 21 31.31 -61.22 8.36
C ASN A 21 32.54 -62.10 8.70
N ASN A 22 33.75 -61.58 8.48
CA ASN A 22 35.02 -62.27 8.69
C ASN A 22 36.04 -61.41 9.47
N SER A 23 35.54 -60.48 10.28
CA SER A 23 36.34 -59.57 11.12
C SER A 23 35.79 -59.55 12.54
N SER A 24 36.66 -59.76 13.52
CA SER A 24 36.33 -59.69 14.93
C SER A 24 36.95 -58.46 15.61
N SER A 25 36.24 -57.92 16.60
CA SER A 25 36.79 -56.94 17.57
C SER A 25 36.22 -57.21 18.96
N SER A 26 36.88 -56.67 19.99
CA SER A 26 36.35 -56.58 21.35
C SER A 26 35.48 -55.33 21.58
N ARG A 27 35.46 -54.37 20.64
CA ARG A 27 34.71 -53.12 20.75
C ARG A 27 33.74 -52.94 19.60
N ILE A 28 32.53 -52.44 19.92
CA ILE A 28 31.48 -52.22 18.92
C ILE A 28 31.75 -50.95 18.08
N GLU A 29 32.50 -50.00 18.62
CA GLU A 29 32.85 -48.74 17.93
C GLU A 29 33.64 -48.96 16.63
N ASP A 30 34.58 -49.90 16.60
CA ASP A 30 35.45 -50.16 15.44
C ASP A 30 34.64 -50.67 14.23
N ILE A 31 33.60 -51.45 14.52
CA ILE A 31 32.81 -52.24 13.57
C ILE A 31 31.82 -51.35 12.79
N TRP A 32 31.47 -50.16 13.30
CA TRP A 32 30.63 -49.19 12.58
C TRP A 32 31.20 -48.83 11.21
N THR A 33 32.51 -48.86 11.03
CA THR A 33 33.17 -48.58 9.74
C THR A 33 32.85 -49.63 8.67
N LEU A 34 32.72 -50.90 9.07
CA LEU A 34 32.50 -52.06 8.20
C LEU A 34 31.00 -52.33 7.91
N TRP A 35 30.10 -51.77 8.70
CA TRP A 35 28.66 -52.04 8.60
C TRP A 35 27.98 -51.34 7.42
N THR A 36 27.43 -52.11 6.49
CA THR A 36 26.59 -51.66 5.36
C THR A 36 25.12 -52.09 5.59
N SER A 37 24.26 -51.12 5.86
CA SER A 37 23.01 -51.30 6.61
C SER A 37 21.80 -51.74 5.79
N THR A 38 21.85 -52.93 5.17
CA THR A 38 20.66 -53.54 4.52
C THR A 38 20.52 -55.06 4.67
N LYS A 39 21.59 -55.82 4.96
CA LYS A 39 21.52 -57.30 5.13
C LYS A 39 22.47 -57.91 6.17
N ASN A 40 23.29 -57.11 6.85
CA ASN A 40 24.28 -57.62 7.80
C ASN A 40 23.73 -57.51 9.22
N TYR A 41 24.06 -58.48 10.09
CA TYR A 41 23.77 -58.48 11.52
C TYR A 41 25.09 -58.57 12.30
N ILE A 42 25.13 -58.07 13.53
CA ILE A 42 26.32 -58.18 14.39
C ILE A 42 26.14 -59.43 15.24
N VAL A 43 27.14 -60.32 15.27
CA VAL A 43 27.12 -61.47 16.18
C VAL A 43 27.94 -61.09 17.41
N VAL A 44 27.34 -61.15 18.60
CA VAL A 44 28.03 -60.93 19.89
C VAL A 44 28.05 -62.20 20.71
N GLN A 45 29.16 -62.45 21.39
CA GLN A 45 29.24 -63.44 22.47
C GLN A 45 29.30 -62.73 23.81
N LEU A 46 28.55 -63.25 24.79
CA LEU A 46 28.49 -62.71 26.14
C LEU A 46 29.46 -63.43 27.11
N GLU A 47 29.71 -62.83 28.28
CA GLU A 47 30.48 -63.46 29.37
C GLU A 47 29.84 -64.76 29.90
N ASN A 48 28.53 -64.93 29.77
CA ASN A 48 27.81 -66.16 30.13
C ASN A 48 27.90 -67.27 29.06
N GLY A 49 28.58 -67.02 27.93
CA GLY A 49 28.75 -67.94 26.81
C GLY A 49 27.66 -67.88 25.74
N GLU A 50 26.55 -67.17 25.96
CA GLU A 50 25.46 -67.04 24.98
C GLU A 50 25.88 -66.25 23.73
N ILE A 51 25.33 -66.63 22.58
CA ILE A 51 25.56 -65.98 21.29
C ILE A 51 24.26 -65.34 20.78
N TRP A 52 24.32 -64.03 20.51
CA TRP A 52 23.19 -63.22 20.05
C TRP A 52 23.50 -62.57 18.69
N GLU A 53 22.51 -62.56 17.81
CA GLU A 53 22.51 -61.77 16.58
C GLU A 53 21.76 -60.46 16.81
N LEU A 54 22.45 -59.33 16.64
CA LEU A 54 21.89 -57.99 16.74
C LEU A 54 21.56 -57.47 15.33
N ASP A 55 20.28 -57.24 15.09
CA ASP A 55 19.78 -56.47 13.96
C ASP A 55 19.37 -55.06 14.45
N GLN A 56 18.87 -54.20 13.56
CA GLN A 56 18.46 -52.84 13.90
C GLN A 56 17.23 -52.82 14.82
N CYS A 57 16.27 -53.70 14.59
CA CYS A 57 14.96 -53.68 15.28
C CYS A 57 14.60 -54.96 16.04
N SER A 58 15.47 -55.96 16.04
CA SER A 58 15.31 -57.20 16.80
C SER A 58 16.66 -57.76 17.21
N ARG A 59 16.68 -58.63 18.22
CA ARG A 59 17.82 -59.47 18.56
C ARG A 59 17.39 -60.93 18.61
N SER A 60 18.20 -61.80 18.03
CA SER A 60 17.92 -63.24 17.97
C SER A 60 18.97 -64.01 18.75
N LYS A 61 18.57 -64.69 19.83
CA LYS A 61 19.44 -65.63 20.53
C LYS A 61 19.55 -66.91 19.69
N ARG A 62 20.74 -67.48 19.59
CA ARG A 62 20.96 -68.80 18.99
C ARG A 62 20.81 -69.87 20.07
N GLU A 63 19.94 -70.83 19.87
CA GLU A 63 19.88 -72.01 20.74
C GLU A 63 21.00 -73.01 20.33
N ASP A 64 21.51 -73.80 21.27
CA ASP A 64 22.49 -74.88 21.02
C ASP A 64 23.76 -74.49 20.22
N SER A 65 24.19 -73.23 20.27
CA SER A 65 25.34 -72.72 19.51
C SER A 65 26.65 -72.79 20.30
N LEU A 66 27.52 -73.74 19.95
CA LEU A 66 28.81 -74.00 20.62
C LEU A 66 30.02 -73.23 20.06
N TYR A 67 29.85 -72.49 18.96
CA TYR A 67 30.97 -71.82 18.27
C TYR A 67 30.55 -70.48 17.62
N LEU A 68 31.44 -69.50 17.67
CA LEU A 68 31.22 -68.16 17.11
C LEU A 68 31.51 -68.14 15.60
N ALA A 69 30.52 -68.53 14.80
CA ALA A 69 30.51 -68.34 13.35
C ALA A 69 29.55 -67.22 12.94
N TYR A 70 29.79 -66.59 11.78
CA TYR A 70 28.87 -65.59 11.25
C TYR A 70 27.57 -66.24 10.77
N GLU A 71 27.66 -67.22 9.86
CA GLU A 71 26.51 -68.01 9.43
C GLU A 71 26.12 -69.08 10.48
N TYR A 72 24.81 -69.27 10.67
CA TYR A 72 24.23 -70.30 11.56
C TYR A 72 22.81 -70.66 11.08
N SER A 73 22.51 -71.95 11.05
CA SER A 73 21.32 -72.54 10.41
C SER A 73 20.36 -73.28 11.36
N GLY A 74 20.60 -73.23 12.67
CA GLY A 74 19.73 -73.84 13.69
C GLY A 74 18.61 -72.91 14.19
N ASN A 75 17.98 -73.29 15.30
CA ASN A 75 16.87 -72.55 15.89
C ASN A 75 17.32 -71.23 16.55
N LYS A 76 16.47 -70.21 16.44
CA LYS A 76 16.69 -68.88 17.01
C LYS A 76 15.45 -68.40 17.76
N SER A 77 15.62 -67.86 18.97
CA SER A 77 14.55 -67.18 19.69
C SER A 77 14.66 -65.67 19.50
N VAL A 78 13.65 -65.08 18.83
CA VAL A 78 13.63 -63.66 18.44
C VAL A 78 12.99 -62.81 19.53
N SER A 79 13.67 -61.76 19.95
CA SER A 79 13.22 -60.80 20.96
C SER A 79 13.27 -59.35 20.44
N SER A 80 12.36 -58.51 20.92
CA SER A 80 12.39 -57.07 20.70
C SER A 80 13.45 -56.37 21.55
N CYS A 81 13.92 -55.21 21.11
CA CYS A 81 14.88 -54.37 21.83
C CYS A 81 14.20 -53.62 22.98
N SER A 82 14.05 -54.26 24.14
CA SER A 82 13.54 -53.65 25.37
C SER A 82 14.56 -52.74 26.06
N ASP A 83 15.84 -53.00 25.86
CA ASP A 83 16.93 -52.48 26.70
C ASP A 83 17.68 -51.30 26.04
N GLY A 84 16.98 -50.56 25.16
CA GLY A 84 17.51 -49.46 24.36
C GLY A 84 18.24 -49.90 23.07
N TYR A 85 19.06 -48.98 22.54
CA TYR A 85 19.82 -49.15 21.30
C TYR A 85 21.25 -48.61 21.45
N ILE A 86 22.17 -49.12 20.62
CA ILE A 86 23.56 -48.64 20.55
C ILE A 86 23.75 -47.88 19.23
N TYR A 87 24.32 -46.67 19.30
CA TYR A 87 24.40 -45.73 18.18
C TYR A 87 25.85 -45.41 17.76
N ASP A 88 26.04 -45.14 16.46
CA ASP A 88 27.30 -44.68 15.88
C ASP A 88 27.53 -43.18 16.15
N HIS A 89 28.34 -42.91 17.18
CA HIS A 89 28.71 -41.57 17.60
C HIS A 89 29.92 -40.97 16.85
N THR A 90 30.48 -41.66 15.84
CA THR A 90 31.67 -41.17 15.11
C THR A 90 31.43 -39.83 14.41
N LYS A 91 30.22 -39.65 13.85
CA LYS A 91 29.81 -38.41 13.17
C LYS A 91 28.84 -37.53 13.97
N TRP A 92 28.04 -38.09 14.88
CA TRP A 92 27.01 -37.36 15.62
C TRP A 92 27.02 -37.71 17.11
N LYS A 93 27.49 -36.79 17.96
CA LYS A 93 27.60 -37.03 19.41
C LYS A 93 26.25 -37.16 20.12
N SER A 94 25.27 -36.35 19.75
CA SER A 94 23.87 -36.48 20.21
C SER A 94 22.93 -35.97 19.13
N THR A 95 21.75 -36.61 19.01
CA THR A 95 20.63 -36.16 18.19
C THR A 95 19.32 -36.45 18.92
N ILE A 96 18.24 -35.79 18.50
CA ILE A 96 16.85 -36.07 18.92
C ILE A 96 16.45 -37.56 18.77
N VAL A 97 17.13 -38.33 17.91
CA VAL A 97 16.87 -39.75 17.70
C VAL A 97 17.55 -40.60 18.77
N THR A 98 18.80 -40.26 19.12
CA THR A 98 19.62 -40.98 20.13
C THR A 98 19.30 -40.58 21.57
N GLU A 99 18.62 -39.45 21.78
CA GLU A 99 18.27 -38.92 23.11
C GLU A 99 16.93 -39.47 23.63
N TRP A 100 16.04 -39.92 22.74
CA TRP A 100 14.70 -40.45 23.06
C TRP A 100 14.35 -41.77 22.35
N ASP A 101 15.34 -42.52 21.84
CA ASP A 101 15.19 -43.80 21.15
C ASP A 101 14.11 -43.84 20.06
N LEU A 102 14.13 -42.83 19.18
CA LEU A 102 13.12 -42.63 18.14
C LEU A 102 13.41 -43.45 16.88
N VAL A 103 13.61 -44.76 17.03
CA VAL A 103 13.91 -45.73 15.95
C VAL A 103 12.86 -46.84 15.86
N CYS A 104 12.93 -47.65 14.81
CA CYS A 104 12.02 -48.79 14.56
C CYS A 104 10.53 -48.38 14.70
N HIS A 105 9.79 -48.94 15.67
CA HIS A 105 8.38 -48.60 15.92
C HIS A 105 8.11 -47.12 16.27
N ARG A 106 9.15 -46.34 16.61
CA ARG A 106 9.09 -44.90 16.95
C ARG A 106 9.72 -43.99 15.90
N GLU A 107 10.24 -44.54 14.80
CA GLU A 107 10.93 -43.76 13.75
C GLU A 107 10.03 -42.67 13.11
N TRP A 108 8.72 -42.88 13.11
CA TRP A 108 7.73 -41.90 12.66
C TRP A 108 7.66 -40.65 13.56
N LEU A 109 7.95 -40.75 14.87
CA LEU A 109 7.99 -39.62 15.80
C LEU A 109 9.16 -38.68 15.48
N ALA A 110 10.34 -39.24 15.20
CA ALA A 110 11.49 -38.48 14.71
C ALA A 110 11.13 -37.69 13.45
N LYS A 111 10.49 -38.36 12.47
CA LYS A 111 10.03 -37.78 11.21
C LYS A 111 8.95 -36.70 11.40
N LEU A 112 8.04 -36.86 12.36
CA LEU A 112 6.93 -35.94 12.64
C LEU A 112 7.38 -34.58 13.21
N THR A 113 8.54 -34.52 13.86
CA THR A 113 9.08 -33.29 14.49
C THR A 113 9.07 -32.06 13.57
N GLN A 114 9.49 -32.22 12.30
CA GLN A 114 9.61 -31.12 11.35
C GLN A 114 8.26 -30.68 10.76
N PRO A 115 7.36 -31.60 10.33
CA PRO A 115 5.95 -31.28 10.06
C PRO A 115 5.26 -30.52 11.19
N THR A 116 5.37 -30.96 12.44
CA THR A 116 4.70 -30.29 13.57
C THR A 116 5.21 -28.87 13.80
N PHE A 117 6.52 -28.63 13.68
CA PHE A 117 7.06 -27.27 13.70
C PHE A 117 6.44 -26.40 12.59
N MET A 118 6.38 -26.90 11.35
CA MET A 118 5.79 -26.17 10.22
C MET A 118 4.27 -25.97 10.34
N PHE A 119 3.57 -26.87 11.03
CA PHE A 119 2.16 -26.72 11.39
C PHE A 119 1.97 -25.56 12.39
N GLY A 120 2.89 -25.40 13.35
CA GLY A 120 2.94 -24.23 14.23
C GLY A 120 3.13 -22.93 13.44
N VAL A 121 4.08 -22.89 12.50
CA VAL A 121 4.30 -21.74 11.61
C VAL A 121 3.04 -21.39 10.81
N LEU A 122 2.31 -22.40 10.32
CA LEU A 122 1.06 -22.23 9.57
C LEU A 122 -0.05 -21.58 10.42
N PHE A 123 -0.32 -22.11 11.62
CA PHE A 123 -1.33 -21.54 12.52
C PHE A 123 -0.95 -20.13 12.98
N GLY A 124 0.34 -19.89 13.25
CA GLY A 124 0.84 -18.59 13.67
C GLY A 124 0.64 -17.48 12.64
N ALA A 125 0.86 -17.79 11.36
CA ALA A 125 0.69 -16.85 10.27
C ALA A 125 -0.77 -16.37 10.14
N VAL A 126 -1.73 -17.30 10.21
CA VAL A 126 -3.16 -17.01 10.05
C VAL A 126 -3.77 -16.37 11.30
N ILE A 127 -3.52 -16.93 12.48
CA ILE A 127 -4.09 -16.43 13.74
C ILE A 127 -3.58 -15.03 14.05
N PHE A 128 -2.26 -14.83 14.12
CA PHE A 128 -1.71 -13.53 14.51
C PHE A 128 -1.85 -12.48 13.40
N GLY A 129 -1.85 -12.87 12.12
CA GLY A 129 -2.24 -11.99 11.02
C GLY A 129 -3.67 -11.48 11.19
N GLY A 130 -4.64 -12.39 11.29
CA GLY A 130 -6.06 -12.05 11.47
C GLY A 130 -6.41 -11.39 12.81
N MET A 131 -5.55 -11.49 13.83
CA MET A 131 -5.65 -10.70 15.07
C MET A 131 -5.05 -9.31 14.90
N ALA A 132 -3.92 -9.16 14.19
CA ALA A 132 -3.24 -7.88 14.02
C ALA A 132 -4.08 -6.87 13.20
N ASP A 133 -4.82 -7.36 12.20
CA ASP A 133 -5.77 -6.54 11.41
C ASP A 133 -7.02 -6.11 12.22
N ARG A 134 -7.31 -6.74 13.38
CA ARG A 134 -8.48 -6.43 14.24
C ARG A 134 -8.14 -5.69 15.54
N VAL A 135 -7.04 -6.06 16.19
CA VAL A 135 -6.63 -5.57 17.52
C VAL A 135 -5.54 -4.49 17.41
N GLY A 136 -4.93 -4.35 16.23
CA GLY A 136 -3.87 -3.39 15.95
C GLY A 136 -2.48 -4.03 16.01
N ARG A 137 -1.73 -3.83 14.92
CA ARG A 137 -0.43 -4.46 14.63
C ARG A 137 0.60 -4.29 15.77
N ARG A 138 0.64 -3.10 16.40
CA ARG A 138 1.54 -2.80 17.53
C ARG A 138 1.35 -3.74 18.72
N TYR A 139 0.11 -4.05 19.12
CA TYR A 139 -0.14 -4.89 20.30
C TYR A 139 0.22 -6.35 20.04
N ILE A 140 -0.13 -6.89 18.87
CA ILE A 140 0.19 -8.27 18.49
C ILE A 140 1.70 -8.46 18.26
N MET A 141 2.41 -7.43 17.76
CA MET A 141 3.87 -7.44 17.68
C MET A 141 4.52 -7.62 19.05
N TRP A 142 4.13 -6.83 20.07
CA TRP A 142 4.68 -6.97 21.42
C TRP A 142 4.33 -8.32 22.05
N PHE A 143 3.09 -8.79 21.91
CA PHE A 143 2.68 -10.11 22.40
C PHE A 143 3.51 -11.25 21.79
N THR A 144 3.65 -11.27 20.45
CA THR A 144 4.41 -12.32 19.76
C THR A 144 5.91 -12.25 20.03
N SER A 145 6.47 -11.05 20.25
CA SER A 145 7.87 -10.85 20.68
C SER A 145 8.13 -11.48 22.05
N ILE A 146 7.27 -11.21 23.03
CA ILE A 146 7.37 -11.75 24.39
C ILE A 146 7.19 -13.28 24.36
N GLY A 147 6.20 -13.78 23.61
CA GLY A 147 6.00 -15.21 23.42
C GLY A 147 7.21 -15.90 22.80
N GLN A 148 7.85 -15.30 21.79
CA GLN A 148 9.04 -15.85 21.14
C GLN A 148 10.23 -15.96 22.11
N PHE A 149 10.42 -14.96 22.98
CA PHE A 149 11.43 -15.03 24.04
C PHE A 149 11.14 -16.16 25.04
N LEU A 150 9.91 -16.20 25.58
CA LEU A 150 9.51 -17.18 26.60
C LEU A 150 9.58 -18.62 26.08
N PHE A 151 8.99 -18.92 24.92
CA PHE A 151 9.06 -20.27 24.34
C PHE A 151 10.46 -20.61 23.81
N GLY A 152 11.24 -19.61 23.38
CA GLY A 152 12.64 -19.80 22.97
C GLY A 152 13.52 -20.28 24.13
N VAL A 153 13.35 -19.69 25.32
CA VAL A 153 14.00 -20.15 26.55
C VAL A 153 13.44 -21.52 26.99
N ALA A 154 12.12 -21.70 26.97
CA ALA A 154 11.49 -22.95 27.42
C ALA A 154 11.94 -24.19 26.64
N VAL A 155 12.24 -24.07 25.35
CA VAL A 155 12.81 -25.18 24.53
C VAL A 155 14.14 -25.70 25.07
N ALA A 156 14.91 -24.92 25.83
CA ALA A 156 16.16 -25.39 26.45
C ALA A 156 15.93 -26.23 27.73
N PHE A 157 14.70 -26.29 28.24
CA PHE A 157 14.32 -27.00 29.48
C PHE A 157 13.31 -28.13 29.23
N THR A 158 13.21 -28.64 28.00
CA THR A 158 12.33 -29.78 27.65
C THR A 158 13.10 -31.11 27.71
N PHE A 159 12.75 -31.97 28.66
CA PHE A 159 13.42 -33.25 28.91
C PHE A 159 12.78 -34.44 28.18
N ASP A 160 11.53 -34.29 27.71
CA ASP A 160 10.80 -35.31 26.97
C ASP A 160 10.37 -34.84 25.58
N TYR A 161 10.18 -35.81 24.68
CA TYR A 161 9.79 -35.58 23.28
C TYR A 161 8.48 -34.76 23.13
N TYR A 162 7.46 -34.99 23.97
CA TYR A 162 6.17 -34.35 23.80
C TYR A 162 6.23 -32.89 24.23
N SER A 163 6.83 -32.58 25.38
CA SER A 163 7.09 -31.20 25.81
C SER A 163 7.99 -30.45 24.83
N PHE A 164 9.01 -31.12 24.27
CA PHE A 164 9.84 -30.55 23.20
C PHE A 164 9.01 -30.19 21.97
N VAL A 165 8.22 -31.13 21.43
CA VAL A 165 7.40 -30.90 20.23
C VAL A 165 6.33 -29.83 20.47
N ILE A 166 5.66 -29.82 21.62
CA ILE A 166 4.65 -28.82 21.98
C ILE A 166 5.28 -27.42 22.13
N THR A 167 6.41 -27.30 22.85
CA THR A 167 7.08 -26.01 23.03
C THR A 167 7.67 -25.49 21.71
N ARG A 168 8.19 -26.39 20.86
CA ARG A 168 8.62 -26.06 19.48
C ARG A 168 7.46 -25.61 18.60
N PHE A 169 6.28 -26.22 18.72
CA PHE A 169 5.07 -25.81 18.00
C PHE A 169 4.59 -24.41 18.43
N LEU A 170 4.56 -24.13 19.73
CA LEU A 170 4.19 -22.81 20.25
C LEU A 170 5.21 -21.73 19.85
N LEU A 171 6.52 -22.02 19.92
CA LEU A 171 7.59 -21.15 19.44
C LEU A 171 7.44 -20.84 17.94
N ALA A 172 7.16 -21.86 17.12
CA ALA A 172 6.92 -21.69 15.69
C ALA A 172 5.70 -20.80 15.40
N MET A 173 4.63 -20.94 16.20
CA MET A 173 3.40 -20.17 16.07
C MET A 173 3.64 -18.67 16.36
N VAL A 174 4.25 -18.33 17.49
CA VAL A 174 4.54 -16.93 17.83
C VAL A 174 5.58 -16.30 16.89
N SER A 175 6.60 -17.07 16.46
CA SER A 175 7.65 -16.57 15.56
C SER A 175 7.13 -16.25 14.15
N SER A 176 6.23 -17.10 13.62
CA SER A 176 5.55 -16.85 12.35
C SER A 176 4.63 -15.62 12.43
N GLY A 177 3.86 -15.51 13.51
CA GLY A 177 3.01 -14.34 13.77
C GLY A 177 3.81 -13.05 13.86
N TYR A 178 4.91 -13.05 14.61
CA TYR A 178 5.85 -11.94 14.70
C TYR A 178 6.34 -11.53 13.31
N LEU A 179 6.82 -12.47 12.49
CA LEU A 179 7.36 -12.20 11.15
C LEU A 179 6.30 -11.54 10.24
N VAL A 180 5.08 -12.09 10.18
CA VAL A 180 3.99 -11.53 9.35
C VAL A 180 3.61 -10.12 9.81
N VAL A 181 3.44 -9.91 11.12
CA VAL A 181 2.97 -8.63 11.67
C VAL A 181 4.05 -7.54 11.61
N VAL A 182 5.32 -7.88 11.85
CA VAL A 182 6.45 -6.96 11.66
C VAL A 182 6.63 -6.60 10.19
N PHE A 183 6.53 -7.56 9.28
CA PHE A 183 6.65 -7.27 7.86
C PHE A 183 5.60 -6.26 7.40
N VAL A 184 4.32 -6.52 7.68
CA VAL A 184 3.24 -5.59 7.29
C VAL A 184 3.41 -4.23 7.96
N TYR A 185 3.72 -4.19 9.26
CA TYR A 185 3.96 -2.93 9.99
C TYR A 185 5.10 -2.09 9.37
N VAL A 186 6.20 -2.72 8.93
CA VAL A 186 7.29 -2.02 8.24
C VAL A 186 6.84 -1.55 6.84
N THR A 187 6.10 -2.36 6.07
CA THR A 187 5.62 -1.93 4.74
C THR A 187 4.65 -0.75 4.76
N GLU A 188 3.91 -0.59 5.87
CA GLU A 188 2.94 0.50 6.08
C GLU A 188 3.57 1.74 6.72
N TYR A 189 4.57 1.58 7.58
CA TYR A 189 5.31 2.69 8.19
C TYR A 189 6.30 3.35 7.22
N VAL A 190 6.76 2.62 6.20
CA VAL A 190 7.75 3.11 5.21
C VAL A 190 7.06 3.54 3.91
N GLY A 191 7.30 4.79 3.52
CA GLY A 191 6.80 5.37 2.27
C GLY A 191 7.30 4.62 1.02
N ILE A 192 6.51 4.67 -0.06
CA ILE A 192 6.64 3.80 -1.25
C ILE A 192 8.08 3.77 -1.79
N LYS A 193 8.76 4.92 -1.93
CA LYS A 193 10.17 5.05 -2.33
C LYS A 193 11.15 4.12 -1.61
N ALA A 194 10.96 3.92 -0.30
CA ALA A 194 11.87 3.15 0.53
C ALA A 194 11.31 1.76 0.92
N ARG A 195 10.04 1.45 0.58
CA ARG A 195 9.37 0.22 1.00
C ARG A 195 10.10 -1.03 0.52
N THR A 196 10.45 -1.11 -0.76
CA THR A 196 11.15 -2.28 -1.33
C THR A 196 12.49 -2.51 -0.63
N TRP A 197 13.26 -1.43 -0.42
CA TRP A 197 14.53 -1.47 0.28
C TRP A 197 14.39 -1.95 1.74
N ALA A 198 13.43 -1.40 2.50
CA ALA A 198 13.17 -1.81 3.88
C ALA A 198 12.67 -3.26 3.98
N SER A 199 11.79 -3.68 3.06
CA SER A 199 11.24 -5.03 2.96
C SER A 199 12.31 -6.08 2.64
N MET A 200 13.28 -5.71 1.80
CA MET A 200 14.46 -6.53 1.54
C MET A 200 15.38 -6.62 2.76
N HIS A 201 15.58 -5.54 3.52
CA HIS A 201 16.40 -5.57 4.73
C HIS A 201 15.83 -6.50 5.83
N VAL A 202 14.51 -6.50 6.03
CA VAL A 202 13.84 -7.45 6.96
C VAL A 202 14.15 -8.91 6.60
N HIS A 203 14.22 -9.24 5.29
CA HIS A 203 14.52 -10.59 4.81
C HIS A 203 16.03 -10.89 4.69
N ALA A 204 16.88 -9.87 4.50
CA ALA A 204 18.32 -10.04 4.34
C ALA A 204 18.98 -10.70 5.55
N PHE A 205 18.52 -10.39 6.77
CA PHE A 205 19.00 -11.06 7.99
C PHE A 205 18.80 -12.58 7.96
N PHE A 206 17.72 -13.08 7.37
CA PHE A 206 17.48 -14.52 7.22
C PHE A 206 18.46 -15.14 6.22
N ALA A 207 18.68 -14.49 5.07
CA ALA A 207 19.65 -14.94 4.08
C ALA A 207 21.09 -14.97 4.64
N VAL A 208 21.51 -13.92 5.35
CA VAL A 208 22.82 -13.84 6.02
C VAL A 208 22.96 -14.92 7.09
N GLY A 209 21.93 -15.16 7.92
CA GLY A 209 21.93 -16.24 8.90
C GLY A 209 22.06 -17.63 8.27
N VAL A 210 21.38 -17.88 7.15
CA VAL A 210 21.48 -19.15 6.40
C VAL A 210 22.88 -19.33 5.77
N MET A 211 23.51 -18.25 5.28
CA MET A 211 24.90 -18.29 4.79
C MET A 211 25.89 -18.53 5.94
N ALA A 212 25.71 -17.91 7.10
CA ALA A 212 26.57 -18.11 8.27
C ALA A 212 26.52 -19.56 8.79
N VAL A 213 25.32 -20.15 8.90
CA VAL A 213 25.16 -21.57 9.26
C VAL A 213 25.82 -22.50 8.23
N ALA A 214 25.78 -22.15 6.95
CA ALA A 214 26.45 -22.93 5.91
C ALA A 214 27.98 -22.76 5.90
N LEU A 215 28.49 -21.58 6.29
CA LEU A 215 29.93 -21.34 6.48
C LEU A 215 30.47 -22.16 7.66
N VAL A 216 29.71 -22.31 8.74
CA VAL A 216 30.04 -23.25 9.83
C VAL A 216 30.00 -24.71 9.34
N GLY A 217 29.07 -25.03 8.43
CA GLY A 217 29.02 -26.33 7.74
C GLY A 217 30.06 -26.56 6.63
N PHE A 218 30.95 -25.60 6.35
CA PHE A 218 31.92 -25.67 5.25
C PHE A 218 33.06 -26.67 5.51
N LEU A 219 33.19 -27.19 6.74
CA LEU A 219 34.27 -28.09 7.16
C LEU A 219 34.20 -29.51 6.55
N ASP A 220 33.06 -29.93 6.00
CA ASP A 220 32.79 -31.31 5.57
C ASP A 220 32.46 -31.49 4.07
N PHE A 221 32.33 -30.42 3.28
CA PHE A 221 31.72 -30.48 1.93
C PHE A 221 32.55 -29.81 0.83
N SER A 222 32.43 -30.34 -0.40
CA SER A 222 33.10 -29.79 -1.58
C SER A 222 32.65 -28.36 -1.87
N ILE A 223 33.62 -27.44 -1.98
CA ILE A 223 33.44 -25.99 -2.15
C ILE A 223 32.39 -25.65 -3.23
N LEU A 224 32.48 -26.31 -4.39
CA LEU A 224 31.56 -26.07 -5.52
C LEU A 224 30.10 -26.43 -5.17
N SER A 225 29.88 -27.50 -4.42
CA SER A 225 28.53 -27.91 -3.97
C SER A 225 27.96 -26.96 -2.91
N VAL A 226 28.81 -26.42 -2.02
CA VAL A 226 28.36 -25.43 -1.03
C VAL A 226 28.01 -24.11 -1.71
N LEU A 227 28.84 -23.61 -2.63
CA LEU A 227 28.58 -22.39 -3.40
C LEU A 227 27.28 -22.49 -4.21
N ALA A 228 27.05 -23.60 -4.91
CA ALA A 228 25.81 -23.84 -5.65
C ALA A 228 24.58 -23.86 -4.72
N ASN A 229 24.69 -24.51 -3.56
CA ASN A 229 23.62 -24.50 -2.55
C ASN A 229 23.38 -23.09 -1.96
N MET A 230 24.42 -22.25 -1.82
CA MET A 230 24.26 -20.89 -1.31
C MET A 230 23.61 -19.96 -2.34
N ALA A 231 23.98 -20.05 -3.61
CA ALA A 231 23.31 -19.33 -4.69
C ALA A 231 21.80 -19.68 -4.73
N GLY A 232 21.46 -20.98 -4.66
CA GLY A 232 20.07 -21.42 -4.58
C GLY A 232 19.32 -20.90 -3.35
N LYS A 233 19.94 -20.97 -2.16
CA LYS A 233 19.37 -20.45 -0.90
C LYS A 233 19.18 -18.93 -0.92
N PHE A 234 20.10 -18.18 -1.52
CA PHE A 234 19.97 -16.73 -1.71
C PHE A 234 18.80 -16.39 -2.62
N ALA A 235 18.70 -17.05 -3.79
CA ALA A 235 17.58 -16.86 -4.72
C ALA A 235 16.22 -17.18 -4.07
N ILE A 236 16.12 -18.26 -3.29
CA ILE A 236 14.92 -18.60 -2.52
C ILE A 236 14.60 -17.50 -1.49
N GLY A 237 15.60 -16.94 -0.80
CA GLY A 237 15.41 -15.85 0.14
C GLY A 237 14.87 -14.57 -0.51
N VAL A 238 15.40 -14.19 -1.68
CA VAL A 238 14.91 -13.05 -2.47
C VAL A 238 13.48 -13.29 -2.95
N ALA A 239 13.19 -14.46 -3.52
CA ALA A 239 11.84 -14.81 -3.99
C ALA A 239 10.80 -14.80 -2.84
N PHE A 240 11.16 -15.31 -1.67
CA PHE A 240 10.29 -15.30 -0.49
C PHE A 240 9.97 -13.87 -0.03
N GLY A 241 10.97 -12.98 0.02
CA GLY A 241 10.78 -11.56 0.35
C GLY A 241 9.93 -10.79 -0.67
N LEU A 242 10.09 -11.07 -1.96
CA LEU A 242 9.28 -10.48 -3.03
C LEU A 242 7.82 -10.94 -2.98
N ILE A 243 7.55 -12.23 -2.72
CA ILE A 243 6.19 -12.76 -2.54
C ILE A 243 5.48 -12.08 -1.37
N TYR A 244 6.18 -11.86 -0.26
CA TYR A 244 5.65 -11.13 0.90
C TYR A 244 5.30 -9.67 0.56
N LEU A 245 6.21 -8.96 -0.12
CA LEU A 245 5.99 -7.57 -0.55
C LEU A 245 4.80 -7.47 -1.51
N TYR A 246 4.78 -8.28 -2.57
CA TYR A 246 3.70 -8.26 -3.56
C TYR A 246 2.34 -8.63 -2.94
N THR A 247 2.30 -9.59 -2.01
CA THR A 247 1.07 -9.93 -1.28
C THR A 247 0.61 -8.78 -0.36
N ALA A 248 1.53 -8.02 0.22
CA ALA A 248 1.18 -6.83 0.99
C ALA A 248 0.66 -5.69 0.09
N GLU A 249 1.19 -5.54 -1.12
CA GLU A 249 0.77 -4.48 -2.06
C GLU A 249 -0.57 -4.77 -2.76
N LEU A 250 -0.84 -6.03 -3.10
CA LEU A 250 -2.08 -6.46 -3.73
C LEU A 250 -3.30 -6.38 -2.78
N TYR A 251 -3.16 -6.76 -1.52
CA TYR A 251 -4.28 -6.92 -0.58
C TYR A 251 -4.48 -5.70 0.35
N PRO A 252 -5.74 -5.30 0.64
CA PRO A 252 -6.03 -4.04 1.33
C PRO A 252 -5.80 -4.08 2.84
N THR A 253 -5.57 -2.92 3.45
CA THR A 253 -5.27 -2.72 4.90
C THR A 253 -6.15 -3.53 5.84
N VAL A 254 -7.44 -3.72 5.51
CA VAL A 254 -8.43 -4.45 6.33
C VAL A 254 -8.23 -5.97 6.40
N VAL A 255 -7.45 -6.56 5.48
CA VAL A 255 -7.15 -8.01 5.45
C VAL A 255 -5.68 -8.31 5.11
N ARG A 256 -4.79 -7.31 5.08
CA ARG A 256 -3.41 -7.42 4.60
C ARG A 256 -2.58 -8.44 5.40
N SER A 257 -2.63 -8.39 6.73
CA SER A 257 -1.84 -9.32 7.56
C SER A 257 -2.41 -10.73 7.49
N LEU A 258 -3.73 -10.88 7.36
CA LEU A 258 -4.40 -12.15 7.09
C LEU A 258 -4.03 -12.71 5.70
N ALA A 259 -3.92 -11.88 4.66
CA ALA A 259 -3.57 -12.28 3.30
C ALA A 259 -2.10 -12.72 3.19
N VAL A 260 -1.16 -11.92 3.71
CA VAL A 260 0.26 -12.28 3.82
C VAL A 260 0.43 -13.55 4.68
N GLY A 261 -0.33 -13.68 5.77
CA GLY A 261 -0.36 -14.90 6.59
C GLY A 261 -0.88 -16.13 5.83
N SER A 262 -1.92 -15.97 5.00
CA SER A 262 -2.51 -17.04 4.19
C SER A 262 -1.60 -17.49 3.05
N GLY A 263 -0.91 -16.55 2.39
CA GLY A 263 0.14 -16.86 1.41
C GLY A 263 1.29 -17.65 2.05
N SER A 264 1.77 -17.21 3.22
CA SER A 264 2.78 -17.94 3.99
C SER A 264 2.35 -19.35 4.36
N MET A 265 1.09 -19.53 4.80
CA MET A 265 0.49 -20.84 5.09
C MET A 265 0.62 -21.81 3.91
N MET A 266 0.33 -21.37 2.67
CA MET A 266 0.45 -22.23 1.49
C MET A 266 1.90 -22.70 1.26
N CYS A 267 2.89 -21.82 1.47
CA CYS A 267 4.31 -22.21 1.45
C CYS A 267 4.68 -23.24 2.54
N ARG A 268 3.96 -23.25 3.68
CA ARG A 268 4.17 -24.25 4.74
C ARG A 268 3.57 -25.61 4.41
N VAL A 269 2.49 -25.68 3.63
CA VAL A 269 1.97 -26.96 3.10
C VAL A 269 3.05 -27.66 2.26
N GLY A 270 3.70 -26.92 1.34
CA GLY A 270 4.85 -27.44 0.58
C GLY A 270 6.02 -27.88 1.49
N SER A 271 6.28 -27.14 2.56
CA SER A 271 7.32 -27.46 3.55
C SER A 271 7.00 -28.73 4.39
N ILE A 272 5.72 -29.04 4.60
CA ILE A 272 5.25 -30.24 5.29
C ILE A 272 5.32 -31.47 4.37
N VAL A 273 5.05 -31.30 3.07
CA VAL A 273 5.10 -32.39 2.07
C VAL A 273 6.52 -32.72 1.61
N ALA A 274 7.44 -31.73 1.57
CA ALA A 274 8.79 -31.90 1.05
C ALA A 274 9.61 -33.10 1.59
N PRO A 275 9.57 -33.47 2.90
CA PRO A 275 10.24 -34.67 3.40
C PRO A 275 9.73 -35.97 2.77
N PHE A 276 8.44 -36.02 2.38
CA PHE A 276 7.81 -37.20 1.78
C PHE A 276 8.14 -37.33 0.29
N CYS A 277 8.41 -36.22 -0.42
CA CYS A 277 8.84 -36.25 -1.81
C CYS A 277 10.11 -37.07 -2.04
N VAL A 278 10.97 -37.22 -1.01
CA VAL A 278 12.19 -38.04 -1.09
C VAL A 278 11.87 -39.52 -1.36
N TYR A 279 10.75 -40.06 -0.87
CA TYR A 279 10.37 -41.46 -1.14
C TYR A 279 10.08 -41.75 -2.62
N LEU A 280 9.74 -40.73 -3.43
CA LEU A 280 9.53 -40.89 -4.87
C LEU A 280 10.82 -41.30 -5.63
N THR A 281 12.00 -41.09 -5.03
CA THR A 281 13.27 -41.59 -5.59
C THR A 281 13.32 -43.12 -5.73
N SER A 282 12.52 -43.85 -4.93
CA SER A 282 12.38 -45.31 -5.04
C SER A 282 11.68 -45.76 -6.33
N VAL A 283 10.88 -44.89 -6.94
CA VAL A 283 10.23 -45.13 -8.24
C VAL A 283 11.11 -44.63 -9.38
N TRP A 284 11.63 -43.40 -9.27
CA TRP A 284 12.59 -42.87 -10.24
C TRP A 284 13.42 -41.72 -9.64
N ILE A 285 14.74 -41.78 -9.80
CA ILE A 285 15.70 -40.91 -9.11
C ILE A 285 15.56 -39.40 -9.43
N PHE A 286 15.00 -39.07 -10.60
CA PHE A 286 14.76 -37.69 -11.05
C PHE A 286 13.32 -37.20 -10.82
N MET A 287 12.42 -38.05 -10.30
CA MET A 287 11.00 -37.72 -10.12
C MET A 287 10.78 -36.51 -9.20
N PRO A 288 11.44 -36.38 -8.03
CA PRO A 288 11.28 -35.21 -7.17
C PRO A 288 11.69 -33.90 -7.85
N GLN A 289 12.77 -33.90 -8.63
CA GLN A 289 13.29 -32.73 -9.34
C GLN A 289 12.35 -32.33 -10.48
N LEU A 290 11.82 -33.30 -11.24
CA LEU A 290 10.81 -33.04 -12.27
C LEU A 290 9.53 -32.46 -11.68
N LEU A 291 9.04 -33.03 -10.57
CA LEU A 291 7.83 -32.57 -9.89
C LEU A 291 7.98 -31.13 -9.36
N VAL A 292 9.11 -30.81 -8.72
CA VAL A 292 9.40 -29.44 -8.27
C VAL A 292 9.58 -28.48 -9.45
N GLY A 293 10.21 -28.91 -10.54
CA GLY A 293 10.37 -28.12 -11.76
C GLY A 293 9.03 -27.77 -12.44
N ILE A 294 8.13 -28.74 -12.56
CA ILE A 294 6.77 -28.53 -13.09
C ILE A 294 5.99 -27.56 -12.19
N MET A 295 6.04 -27.75 -10.87
CA MET A 295 5.37 -26.85 -9.92
C MET A 295 5.91 -25.41 -10.00
N ALA A 296 7.23 -25.23 -10.16
CA ALA A 296 7.84 -23.91 -10.35
C ALA A 296 7.44 -23.27 -11.68
N PHE A 297 7.40 -24.03 -12.77
CA PHE A 297 6.95 -23.53 -14.08
C PHE A 297 5.48 -23.10 -14.06
N LEU A 298 4.59 -23.93 -13.48
CA LEU A 298 3.17 -23.59 -13.31
C LEU A 298 2.99 -22.35 -12.44
N SER A 299 3.77 -22.21 -11.36
CA SER A 299 3.75 -21.00 -10.53
C SER A 299 4.18 -19.75 -11.33
N GLY A 300 5.22 -19.86 -12.17
CA GLY A 300 5.69 -18.77 -13.02
C GLY A 300 4.65 -18.34 -14.08
N MET A 301 3.96 -19.30 -14.68
CA MET A 301 2.85 -19.02 -15.60
C MET A 301 1.65 -18.38 -14.90
N LEU A 302 1.33 -18.80 -13.67
CA LEU A 302 0.26 -18.19 -12.87
C LEU A 302 0.60 -16.76 -12.41
N THR A 303 1.86 -16.44 -12.14
CA THR A 303 2.26 -15.06 -11.81
C THR A 303 2.06 -14.08 -12.97
N LEU A 304 2.06 -14.54 -14.23
CA LEU A 304 1.70 -13.70 -15.39
C LEU A 304 0.21 -13.32 -15.43
N MET A 305 -0.63 -13.92 -14.58
CA MET A 305 -2.05 -13.57 -14.46
C MET A 305 -2.34 -12.55 -13.34
N LEU A 306 -1.31 -12.07 -12.64
CA LEU A 306 -1.42 -11.04 -11.60
C LEU A 306 -1.34 -9.62 -12.20
N PRO A 307 -1.99 -8.61 -11.60
CA PRO A 307 -1.90 -7.23 -12.10
C PRO A 307 -0.56 -6.58 -11.78
N GLU A 308 -0.14 -5.64 -12.63
CA GLU A 308 0.98 -4.73 -12.34
C GLU A 308 0.58 -3.76 -11.20
N THR A 309 1.50 -3.50 -10.27
CA THR A 309 1.31 -2.58 -9.13
C THR A 309 2.22 -1.35 -9.19
N LEU A 310 3.15 -1.29 -10.15
CA LEU A 310 4.13 -0.21 -10.30
C LEU A 310 3.49 1.18 -10.45
N GLY A 311 3.53 1.95 -9.36
CA GLY A 311 3.08 3.35 -9.31
C GLY A 311 1.61 3.54 -8.93
N GLU A 312 0.85 2.47 -8.77
CA GLU A 312 -0.50 2.51 -8.19
C GLU A 312 -0.43 2.63 -6.64
N PRO A 313 -1.46 3.21 -6.00
CA PRO A 313 -1.52 3.27 -4.54
C PRO A 313 -1.79 1.88 -3.92
N LEU A 314 -1.26 1.65 -2.71
CA LEU A 314 -1.65 0.52 -1.87
C LEU A 314 -3.15 0.50 -1.67
N THR A 315 -3.79 -0.65 -1.88
CA THR A 315 -5.21 -0.83 -1.61
C THR A 315 -5.52 -0.66 -0.12
N ASN A 316 -6.68 -0.07 0.17
CA ASN A 316 -7.20 0.17 1.52
C ASN A 316 -8.59 -0.44 1.69
N THR A 317 -9.39 -0.52 0.62
CA THR A 317 -10.68 -1.22 0.62
C THR A 317 -10.70 -2.46 -0.28
N LEU A 318 -11.68 -3.33 -0.03
CA LEU A 318 -11.95 -4.51 -0.87
C LEU A 318 -12.48 -4.15 -2.27
N ALA A 319 -12.95 -2.92 -2.49
CA ALA A 319 -13.41 -2.45 -3.79
C ALA A 319 -12.23 -2.14 -4.73
N GLU A 320 -11.24 -1.36 -4.26
CA GLU A 320 -10.00 -1.07 -5.00
C GLU A 320 -9.28 -2.35 -5.43
N ALA A 321 -9.21 -3.34 -4.53
CA ALA A 321 -8.61 -4.65 -4.81
C ALA A 321 -9.40 -5.48 -5.85
N ALA A 322 -10.72 -5.26 -5.98
CA ALA A 322 -11.52 -5.89 -7.02
C ALA A 322 -11.32 -5.20 -8.39
N GLU A 323 -11.22 -3.86 -8.43
CA GLU A 323 -10.99 -3.10 -9.66
C GLU A 323 -9.65 -3.45 -10.31
N LEU A 324 -8.57 -3.56 -9.52
CA LEU A 324 -7.27 -4.08 -9.96
C LEU A 324 -7.36 -5.47 -10.63
N GLY A 325 -8.25 -6.34 -10.15
CA GLY A 325 -8.50 -7.65 -10.75
C GLY A 325 -9.23 -7.61 -12.10
N THR A 326 -9.99 -6.54 -12.38
CA THR A 326 -10.79 -6.40 -13.61
C THR A 326 -10.08 -5.73 -14.77
N ASN A 327 -8.97 -5.00 -14.53
CA ASN A 327 -8.32 -4.12 -15.52
C ASN A 327 -7.52 -4.85 -16.63
N LYS A 328 -7.85 -6.12 -16.90
CA LYS A 328 -7.06 -7.07 -17.72
C LYS A 328 -7.08 -6.83 -19.23
N ASN A 329 -7.85 -5.86 -19.70
CA ASN A 329 -8.10 -5.62 -21.13
C ASN A 329 -7.53 -4.29 -21.67
N SER A 330 -6.78 -3.52 -20.88
CA SER A 330 -6.23 -2.20 -21.28
C SER A 330 -4.70 -2.11 -21.32
N CYS A 331 -4.00 -3.25 -21.46
CA CYS A 331 -2.53 -3.30 -21.54
C CYS A 331 -2.00 -3.07 -22.96
N LEU A 332 -2.27 -1.89 -23.54
CA LEU A 332 -1.63 -1.43 -24.77
C LEU A 332 -1.45 0.10 -24.76
N GLY A 333 -0.34 0.55 -24.17
CA GLY A 333 0.09 1.95 -24.19
C GLY A 333 -0.11 2.75 -22.90
N LYS A 334 0.72 2.49 -21.89
CA LYS A 334 1.11 3.47 -20.84
C LYS A 334 2.48 3.11 -20.28
N SER A 335 3.32 4.13 -20.05
CA SER A 335 4.67 4.04 -19.47
C SER A 335 4.64 4.34 -17.95
N PRO A 336 5.65 3.89 -17.18
CA PRO A 336 5.52 3.72 -15.73
C PRO A 336 5.70 5.00 -14.87
N PRO A 337 5.09 5.07 -13.67
CA PRO A 337 5.30 6.16 -12.71
C PRO A 337 6.44 5.90 -11.70
N ALA A 338 7.06 6.96 -11.17
CA ALA A 338 7.90 6.93 -9.97
C ALA A 338 7.89 8.28 -9.21
N GLN A 339 8.09 8.22 -7.89
CA GLN A 339 7.97 9.29 -6.88
C GLN A 339 9.28 10.12 -6.71
N SER A 340 9.45 11.11 -5.80
CA SER A 340 8.61 11.66 -4.70
C SER A 340 9.34 11.73 -3.33
N ASP A 341 10.58 11.23 -3.26
CA ASP A 341 11.71 11.66 -2.38
C ASP A 341 11.52 11.58 -0.85
N GLU A 342 12.42 11.99 0.07
CA GLU A 342 13.71 12.74 0.09
C GLU A 342 14.72 12.02 1.06
N THR A 343 15.81 12.50 1.71
CA THR A 343 16.40 13.82 2.05
C THR A 343 17.95 13.80 2.14
N SER A 344 18.66 14.93 1.96
CA SER A 344 19.61 15.52 2.96
C SER A 344 20.58 16.63 2.47
N VAL A 345 20.36 17.87 2.96
CA VAL A 345 21.36 18.89 3.40
C VAL A 345 22.31 19.59 2.37
N THR A 346 22.41 20.92 2.54
CA THR A 346 23.37 21.94 2.02
C THR A 346 23.40 22.34 0.52
N GLU A 347 23.06 23.63 0.33
CA GLU A 347 23.67 24.65 -0.56
C GLU A 347 23.99 24.38 -2.05
N GLY A 348 23.31 25.16 -2.91
CA GLY A 348 24.01 26.00 -3.91
C GLY A 348 23.93 25.61 -5.39
N GLY A 349 23.52 26.58 -6.24
CA GLY A 349 24.09 26.72 -7.60
C GLY A 349 23.30 26.23 -8.82
N SER A 350 22.40 27.10 -9.32
CA SER A 350 22.23 27.47 -10.75
C SER A 350 22.16 26.41 -11.89
N CYS A 351 21.06 26.51 -12.65
CA CYS A 351 20.96 26.38 -14.13
C CYS A 351 21.18 24.98 -14.78
N LEU A 352 20.31 24.52 -15.70
CA LEU A 352 19.97 25.05 -17.05
C LEU A 352 21.18 25.16 -17.98
N THR A 353 21.15 24.66 -19.22
CA THR A 353 20.28 23.66 -19.90
C THR A 353 21.18 22.89 -20.93
N ASP A 354 20.82 22.17 -21.99
CA ASP A 354 19.62 21.79 -22.78
C ASP A 354 19.81 20.28 -23.14
N CYS A 355 18.87 19.47 -23.66
CA CYS A 355 17.94 19.58 -24.81
C CYS A 355 18.60 19.48 -26.21
N LEU A 356 18.26 18.39 -26.93
CA LEU A 356 18.59 18.09 -28.35
C LEU A 356 20.08 17.78 -28.62
N SER A 357 20.44 16.70 -29.32
CA SER A 357 19.81 16.15 -30.53
C SER A 357 19.13 14.79 -30.39
N SER A 358 18.28 14.48 -31.37
CA SER A 358 17.55 13.21 -31.51
C SER A 358 18.43 12.09 -32.07
N GLY A 359 18.54 10.98 -31.34
CA GLY A 359 19.08 9.70 -31.82
C GLY A 359 18.25 8.55 -31.26
N VAL A 360 17.64 7.75 -32.14
CA VAL A 360 16.86 6.57 -31.75
C VAL A 360 17.77 5.35 -31.67
N THR A 361 18.14 4.91 -30.47
CA THR A 361 18.71 3.58 -30.20
C THR A 361 18.61 3.21 -28.71
N ASP A 362 18.84 1.91 -28.44
CA ASP A 362 19.20 1.28 -27.17
C ASP A 362 18.14 1.19 -26.05
N ASN A 363 17.45 0.04 -26.06
CA ASN A 363 16.54 -0.44 -25.03
C ASN A 363 17.31 -1.13 -23.87
N PRO A 364 17.14 -0.74 -22.59
CA PRO A 364 17.92 -1.29 -21.48
C PRO A 364 17.65 -2.77 -21.14
N ASP A 365 16.53 -3.35 -21.60
CA ASP A 365 16.15 -4.75 -21.32
C ASP A 365 17.21 -5.78 -21.76
N LEU A 366 18.07 -5.43 -22.72
CA LEU A 366 19.03 -6.36 -23.29
C LEU A 366 20.12 -6.80 -22.30
N LEU A 367 20.45 -5.99 -21.27
CA LEU A 367 21.51 -6.32 -20.33
C LEU A 367 21.11 -7.47 -19.39
N LEU A 368 19.84 -7.55 -18.99
CA LEU A 368 19.32 -8.64 -18.16
C LEU A 368 19.25 -9.95 -18.95
N CYS A 369 18.92 -9.87 -20.24
CA CYS A 369 19.02 -10.99 -21.19
C CYS A 369 20.46 -11.48 -21.38
N LEU A 370 21.44 -10.58 -21.51
CA LEU A 370 22.86 -10.99 -21.62
C LEU A 370 23.34 -11.77 -20.38
N VAL A 371 22.90 -11.40 -19.17
CA VAL A 371 23.27 -12.13 -17.95
C VAL A 371 22.60 -13.52 -17.89
N MET A 372 21.34 -13.67 -18.30
CA MET A 372 20.69 -14.99 -18.31
C MET A 372 21.19 -15.93 -19.42
N VAL A 373 21.63 -15.42 -20.57
CA VAL A 373 22.22 -16.25 -21.64
C VAL A 373 23.66 -16.71 -21.31
N ALA A 374 24.38 -15.98 -20.46
CA ALA A 374 25.77 -16.28 -20.10
C ALA A 374 25.99 -17.57 -19.28
N CYS A 375 24.93 -18.24 -18.80
CA CYS A 375 25.04 -19.45 -17.97
C CYS A 375 24.73 -20.77 -18.72
N THR A 376 24.44 -20.75 -20.01
CA THR A 376 24.22 -21.96 -20.82
C THR A 376 25.18 -22.05 -22.00
N GLY A 377 26.49 -22.13 -21.73
CA GLY A 377 27.53 -22.27 -22.74
C GLY A 377 28.88 -22.67 -22.16
N GLY A 378 29.23 -23.96 -22.21
CA GLY A 378 30.51 -24.47 -21.73
C GLY A 378 31.58 -24.49 -22.82
N THR A 379 32.51 -23.53 -22.81
CA THR A 379 33.74 -23.55 -23.64
C THR A 379 34.92 -22.94 -22.88
N GLN A 380 36.11 -23.51 -23.05
CA GLN A 380 37.33 -23.00 -22.41
C GLN A 380 37.86 -21.75 -23.14
N ILE A 381 38.21 -20.71 -22.37
CA ILE A 381 39.23 -19.73 -22.76
C ILE A 381 40.23 -19.61 -21.60
N LYS A 382 41.52 -19.58 -21.93
CA LYS A 382 42.63 -19.57 -20.95
C LYS A 382 43.12 -18.14 -20.69
N SER A 383 43.52 -17.90 -19.44
CA SER A 383 44.69 -17.08 -19.04
C SER A 383 45.13 -15.92 -19.94
N ALA A 384 44.82 -14.68 -19.52
CA ALA A 384 45.81 -13.62 -19.31
C ALA A 384 45.20 -12.48 -18.48
N ALA A 385 46.02 -11.72 -17.77
CA ALA A 385 45.62 -10.48 -17.09
C ALA A 385 46.60 -9.35 -17.49
N ASP A 386 46.08 -8.14 -17.66
CA ASP A 386 46.88 -6.91 -17.75
C ASP A 386 46.05 -5.70 -17.23
N PRO A 387 46.37 -5.13 -16.06
CA PRO A 387 45.65 -3.99 -15.50
C PRO A 387 45.79 -2.65 -16.23
N GLU A 388 46.87 -2.42 -17.01
CA GLU A 388 47.17 -1.06 -17.50
C GLU A 388 46.24 -0.60 -18.62
N SER A 389 45.75 -1.54 -19.45
CA SER A 389 44.89 -1.25 -20.60
C SER A 389 43.54 -0.59 -20.26
N LEU A 390 43.06 -0.77 -19.02
CA LEU A 390 41.77 -0.24 -18.56
C LEU A 390 41.83 1.26 -18.23
N ASN A 391 42.93 1.71 -17.62
CA ASN A 391 43.11 3.11 -17.21
C ASN A 391 43.17 4.07 -18.41
N LEU A 392 43.85 3.68 -19.49
CA LEU A 392 43.98 4.53 -20.68
C LEU A 392 42.63 4.78 -21.37
N ARG A 393 41.71 3.80 -21.32
CA ARG A 393 40.34 3.95 -21.83
C ARG A 393 39.47 4.84 -20.94
N LEU A 394 39.57 4.68 -19.61
CA LEU A 394 38.88 5.55 -18.63
C LEU A 394 39.26 7.04 -18.78
N VAL A 395 40.56 7.35 -18.86
CA VAL A 395 41.04 8.73 -19.03
C VAL A 395 40.58 9.35 -20.36
N THR A 396 40.50 8.55 -21.42
CA THR A 396 40.02 9.01 -22.73
C THR A 396 38.52 9.32 -22.70
N PHE A 397 37.71 8.47 -22.05
CA PHE A 397 36.27 8.69 -21.89
C PHE A 397 35.95 9.93 -21.04
N GLN A 398 36.73 10.17 -19.97
CA GLN A 398 36.61 11.37 -19.14
C GLN A 398 36.96 12.68 -19.87
N LYS A 399 37.84 12.64 -20.88
CA LYS A 399 38.13 13.82 -21.71
C LYS A 399 36.99 14.15 -22.69
N ALA A 400 36.31 13.14 -23.24
CA ALA A 400 35.19 13.35 -24.17
C ALA A 400 33.98 14.02 -23.49
N LEU A 401 33.65 13.61 -22.26
CA LEU A 401 32.51 14.14 -21.49
C LEU A 401 32.65 15.61 -21.05
N LYS A 402 33.86 16.18 -21.07
CA LYS A 402 34.13 17.49 -20.43
C LYS A 402 34.01 18.71 -21.35
N HIS A 403 33.65 18.51 -22.62
CA HIS A 403 33.76 19.56 -23.64
C HIS A 403 32.42 20.11 -24.17
N ASN A 404 31.28 19.65 -23.63
CA ASN A 404 29.96 19.81 -24.25
C ASN A 404 28.86 20.28 -23.26
N THR A 405 29.12 21.33 -22.48
CA THR A 405 28.16 21.86 -21.47
C THR A 405 28.28 23.39 -21.29
N THR A 406 27.91 24.15 -22.33
CA THR A 406 27.74 25.62 -22.28
C THR A 406 26.77 26.10 -23.37
N ALA A 407 26.13 27.26 -23.14
CA ALA A 407 25.30 28.03 -24.08
C ALA A 407 23.92 27.43 -24.43
N THR A 408 23.00 27.53 -23.47
CA THR A 408 21.69 26.87 -23.48
C THR A 408 20.63 27.79 -22.83
N GLU A 409 19.43 27.93 -23.42
CA GLU A 409 18.65 29.18 -23.33
C GLU A 409 17.56 29.24 -22.24
N HIS A 410 17.59 30.30 -21.43
CA HIS A 410 16.68 30.53 -20.32
C HIS A 410 15.31 31.08 -20.80
N MET A 411 14.40 30.23 -21.29
CA MET A 411 13.02 30.67 -21.59
C MET A 411 12.29 31.14 -20.32
N ALA A 412 11.72 32.35 -20.35
CA ALA A 412 11.06 32.96 -19.20
C ALA A 412 9.67 32.35 -18.92
N LYS A 413 9.39 32.04 -17.64
CA LYS A 413 8.06 31.60 -17.18
C LYS A 413 7.02 32.72 -17.32
N ARG A 414 5.81 32.39 -17.78
CA ARG A 414 4.67 33.33 -17.89
C ARG A 414 4.10 33.65 -16.51
N LYS A 415 3.83 34.92 -16.24
CA LYS A 415 3.33 35.41 -14.94
C LYS A 415 1.82 35.54 -14.97
N ILE A 416 1.14 34.86 -14.04
CA ILE A 416 -0.33 34.80 -13.97
C ILE A 416 -0.80 35.35 -12.63
N ALA A 417 -1.66 36.36 -12.65
CA ALA A 417 -2.30 36.89 -11.45
C ALA A 417 -3.74 36.37 -11.32
N VAL A 418 -4.06 35.67 -10.23
CA VAL A 418 -5.42 35.25 -9.88
C VAL A 418 -6.00 36.23 -8.87
N VAL A 419 -7.11 36.88 -9.21
CA VAL A 419 -7.74 37.92 -8.39
C VAL A 419 -8.90 37.34 -7.59
N GLY A 420 -8.80 37.44 -6.27
CA GLY A 420 -9.73 36.90 -5.28
C GLY A 420 -9.23 35.59 -4.64
N ALA A 421 -9.34 35.51 -3.30
CA ALA A 421 -8.91 34.35 -2.50
C ALA A 421 -10.08 33.60 -1.83
N GLY A 422 -11.31 33.74 -2.36
CA GLY A 422 -12.38 32.79 -2.08
C GLY A 422 -12.14 31.45 -2.78
N LEU A 423 -13.01 30.46 -2.50
CA LEU A 423 -12.86 29.07 -2.97
C LEU A 423 -12.48 28.95 -4.45
N ILE A 424 -13.21 29.64 -5.34
CA ILE A 424 -13.01 29.58 -6.80
C ILE A 424 -11.62 30.12 -7.20
N GLY A 425 -11.15 31.17 -6.52
CA GLY A 425 -9.84 31.76 -6.80
C GLY A 425 -8.70 30.84 -6.36
N LEU A 426 -8.78 30.31 -5.14
CA LEU A 426 -7.79 29.36 -4.65
C LEU A 426 -7.79 28.05 -5.45
N SER A 427 -8.95 27.49 -5.78
CA SER A 427 -9.02 26.26 -6.59
C SER A 427 -8.51 26.46 -8.01
N THR A 428 -8.81 27.59 -8.64
CA THR A 428 -8.29 27.94 -9.98
C THR A 428 -6.78 28.17 -9.94
N ALA A 429 -6.27 28.85 -8.91
CA ALA A 429 -4.83 29.05 -8.73
C ALA A 429 -4.08 27.72 -8.50
N VAL A 430 -4.62 26.83 -7.65
CA VAL A 430 -4.06 25.48 -7.42
C VAL A 430 -4.05 24.70 -8.73
N TYR A 431 -5.18 24.61 -9.44
CA TYR A 431 -5.26 23.84 -10.67
C TYR A 431 -4.27 24.35 -11.74
N ILE A 432 -4.19 25.67 -11.95
CA ILE A 432 -3.23 26.27 -12.90
C ILE A 432 -1.78 25.96 -12.49
N SER A 433 -1.45 26.08 -11.20
CA SER A 433 -0.12 25.81 -10.67
C SER A 433 0.27 24.31 -10.75
N GLU A 434 -0.71 23.41 -10.69
CA GLU A 434 -0.52 21.96 -10.82
C GLU A 434 -0.41 21.53 -12.30
N SER A 435 -1.19 22.14 -13.20
CA SER A 435 -1.33 21.68 -14.59
C SER A 435 -0.47 22.42 -15.63
N ILE A 436 0.10 23.59 -15.32
CA ILE A 436 0.84 24.43 -16.30
C ILE A 436 2.28 24.70 -15.85
N SER A 437 3.20 23.79 -16.21
CA SER A 437 4.62 23.83 -15.80
C SER A 437 5.40 25.10 -16.20
N LYS A 438 4.98 25.80 -17.26
CA LYS A 438 5.61 27.04 -17.75
C LYS A 438 5.17 28.34 -17.04
N CYS A 439 4.30 28.27 -16.02
CA CYS A 439 3.78 29.47 -15.36
C CYS A 439 4.40 29.79 -13.99
N SER A 440 4.12 31.01 -13.51
CA SER A 440 4.32 31.47 -12.14
C SER A 440 3.02 32.14 -11.69
N VAL A 441 2.37 31.58 -10.66
CA VAL A 441 1.04 32.01 -10.19
C VAL A 441 1.19 32.94 -8.98
N THR A 442 0.38 33.99 -8.95
CA THR A 442 0.23 34.89 -7.81
C THR A 442 -1.25 35.11 -7.49
N VAL A 443 -1.67 34.84 -6.27
CA VAL A 443 -3.02 35.20 -5.78
C VAL A 443 -3.00 36.59 -5.18
N ILE A 444 -3.94 37.46 -5.57
CA ILE A 444 -4.09 38.83 -5.06
C ILE A 444 -5.54 39.04 -4.62
N SER A 445 -5.78 39.45 -3.37
CA SER A 445 -7.13 39.64 -2.84
C SER A 445 -7.19 40.75 -1.77
N ASP A 446 -8.33 41.41 -1.62
CA ASP A 446 -8.60 42.33 -0.50
C ASP A 446 -8.88 41.55 0.81
N LYS A 447 -9.45 40.36 0.69
CA LYS A 447 -9.88 39.48 1.78
C LYS A 447 -9.35 38.06 1.59
N PHE A 448 -8.99 37.45 2.71
CA PHE A 448 -8.61 36.05 2.86
C PHE A 448 -9.42 35.43 3.99
N THR A 449 -9.32 34.12 4.14
CA THR A 449 -9.82 33.32 5.27
C THR A 449 -9.53 34.02 6.61
N PRO A 450 -10.49 34.20 7.55
CA PRO A 450 -11.88 33.71 7.55
C PRO A 450 -12.93 34.74 7.04
N ASN A 451 -12.51 35.73 6.23
CA ASN A 451 -13.33 36.90 5.86
C ASN A 451 -13.89 36.88 4.43
N THR A 452 -13.94 35.71 3.78
CA THR A 452 -14.50 35.55 2.43
C THR A 452 -15.99 35.16 2.47
N THR A 453 -16.67 35.22 1.33
CA THR A 453 -18.02 34.63 1.19
C THR A 453 -18.01 33.09 1.31
N SER A 454 -16.86 32.45 1.02
CA SER A 454 -16.71 31.00 1.11
C SER A 454 -16.66 30.51 2.57
N ASP A 455 -16.12 31.30 3.49
CA ASP A 455 -16.08 30.99 4.94
C ASP A 455 -17.48 30.86 5.56
N VAL A 456 -18.45 31.61 5.03
CA VAL A 456 -19.85 31.60 5.47
C VAL A 456 -20.67 30.48 4.80
N ALA A 457 -20.09 29.73 3.85
CA ALA A 457 -20.82 28.71 3.13
C ALA A 457 -21.29 27.55 4.03
N ALA A 458 -22.36 26.91 3.58
CA ALA A 458 -22.84 25.64 4.11
C ALA A 458 -21.83 24.50 3.89
N GLY A 459 -21.05 24.57 2.81
CA GLY A 459 -20.05 23.59 2.43
C GLY A 459 -20.59 22.23 1.97
N MET A 460 -21.89 22.08 1.75
CA MET A 460 -22.48 20.84 1.22
C MET A 460 -22.33 20.75 -0.29
N LEU A 461 -21.89 19.60 -0.80
CA LEU A 461 -21.97 19.25 -2.22
C LEU A 461 -23.40 18.83 -2.55
N ILE A 462 -24.25 19.83 -2.76
CA ILE A 462 -25.59 19.66 -3.32
C ILE A 462 -25.65 20.50 -4.60
N PRO A 463 -25.86 19.89 -5.76
CA PRO A 463 -25.89 20.61 -7.02
C PRO A 463 -27.01 21.65 -7.12
N HIS A 464 -26.74 22.70 -7.89
CA HIS A 464 -27.68 23.76 -8.23
C HIS A 464 -27.68 23.96 -9.75
N THR A 465 -28.87 24.09 -10.34
CA THR A 465 -29.03 24.30 -11.79
C THR A 465 -28.70 25.73 -12.19
N TYR A 466 -27.72 25.90 -13.07
CA TYR A 466 -27.39 27.16 -13.74
C TYR A 466 -28.16 27.27 -15.06
N LEU A 467 -29.18 28.13 -15.13
CA LEU A 467 -30.12 28.18 -16.26
C LEU A 467 -29.45 28.46 -17.62
N GLY A 468 -28.36 29.23 -17.66
CA GLY A 468 -27.62 29.52 -18.89
C GLY A 468 -26.45 28.59 -19.22
N ILE A 469 -26.33 27.41 -18.58
CA ILE A 469 -25.28 26.41 -18.88
C ILE A 469 -25.95 25.07 -19.26
N PRO A 470 -25.52 24.33 -20.30
CA PRO A 470 -26.05 23.01 -20.61
C PRO A 470 -25.93 22.01 -19.45
N ILE A 471 -26.99 21.22 -19.20
CA ILE A 471 -27.05 20.28 -18.07
C ILE A 471 -25.87 19.29 -18.07
N HIS A 472 -25.45 18.80 -19.25
CA HIS A 472 -24.30 17.90 -19.37
C HIS A 472 -22.98 18.53 -18.89
N GLN A 473 -22.78 19.83 -19.16
CA GLN A 473 -21.57 20.56 -18.77
C GLN A 473 -21.58 20.86 -17.27
N GLN A 474 -22.74 21.24 -16.72
CA GLN A 474 -22.92 21.36 -15.27
C GLN A 474 -22.62 20.03 -14.57
N LYS A 475 -23.21 18.93 -15.07
CA LYS A 475 -23.02 17.57 -14.55
C LYS A 475 -21.56 17.13 -14.59
N GLN A 476 -20.84 17.45 -15.66
CA GLN A 476 -19.39 17.23 -15.73
C GLN A 476 -18.65 18.00 -14.63
N TRP A 477 -18.88 19.31 -14.49
CA TRP A 477 -18.22 20.09 -13.43
C TRP A 477 -18.56 19.62 -12.02
N ILE A 478 -19.78 19.10 -11.80
CA ILE A 478 -20.21 18.49 -10.54
C ILE A 478 -19.44 17.20 -10.30
N ARG A 479 -19.36 16.30 -11.28
CA ARG A 479 -18.61 15.03 -11.19
C ARG A 479 -17.12 15.28 -10.93
N GLU A 480 -16.47 16.11 -11.75
CA GLU A 480 -15.07 16.52 -11.57
C GLU A 480 -14.77 17.22 -10.22
N THR A 481 -15.80 17.73 -9.54
CA THR A 481 -15.70 18.31 -8.19
C THR A 481 -16.02 17.29 -7.09
N PHE A 482 -16.94 16.35 -7.34
CA PHE A 482 -17.23 15.23 -6.45
C PHE A 482 -16.03 14.29 -6.35
N ASP A 483 -15.51 13.82 -7.49
CA ASP A 483 -14.42 12.86 -7.57
C ASP A 483 -13.18 13.38 -6.83
N TYR A 484 -12.79 14.64 -7.08
CA TYR A 484 -11.66 15.31 -6.41
C TYR A 484 -11.86 15.50 -4.89
N LEU A 485 -13.09 15.81 -4.45
CA LEU A 485 -13.38 15.91 -3.01
C LEU A 485 -13.47 14.53 -2.34
N PHE A 486 -13.82 13.48 -3.10
CA PHE A 486 -13.83 12.09 -2.66
C PHE A 486 -12.41 11.54 -2.51
N GLU A 487 -11.52 11.84 -3.45
CA GLU A 487 -10.06 11.62 -3.33
C GLU A 487 -9.51 12.25 -2.04
N ILE A 488 -9.84 13.53 -1.77
CA ILE A 488 -9.41 14.22 -0.55
C ILE A 488 -9.99 13.56 0.71
N ASN A 489 -11.30 13.23 0.73
CA ASN A 489 -11.95 12.53 1.84
C ASN A 489 -11.31 11.18 2.17
N ASN A 490 -10.82 10.47 1.15
CA ASN A 490 -10.20 9.16 1.30
C ASN A 490 -8.68 9.24 1.61
N SER A 491 -8.12 10.44 1.63
CA SER A 491 -6.72 10.70 1.96
C SER A 491 -6.49 10.97 3.45
N SER A 492 -5.25 10.86 3.91
CA SER A 492 -4.84 11.31 5.26
C SER A 492 -5.02 12.82 5.49
N GLU A 493 -5.16 13.62 4.43
CA GLU A 493 -5.35 15.07 4.50
C GLU A 493 -6.83 15.48 4.69
N ALA A 494 -7.78 14.54 4.69
CA ALA A 494 -9.23 14.81 4.79
C ALA A 494 -9.59 15.75 5.95
N SER A 495 -9.02 15.51 7.14
CA SER A 495 -9.26 16.34 8.33
C SER A 495 -8.59 17.71 8.27
N ASP A 496 -7.40 17.82 7.66
CA ASP A 496 -6.68 19.09 7.44
C ASP A 496 -7.44 19.97 6.42
N ALA A 497 -7.94 19.34 5.36
CA ALA A 497 -8.77 19.95 4.35
C ALA A 497 -10.21 20.24 4.82
N GLY A 498 -10.63 19.67 5.96
CA GLY A 498 -11.98 19.79 6.50
C GLY A 498 -13.06 19.20 5.59
N ILE A 499 -12.78 18.07 4.92
CA ILE A 499 -13.70 17.37 4.01
C ILE A 499 -14.13 16.04 4.61
N HIS A 500 -15.44 15.77 4.63
CA HIS A 500 -16.00 14.51 5.11
C HIS A 500 -17.26 14.10 4.35
N LEU A 501 -17.50 12.79 4.26
CA LEU A 501 -18.78 12.22 3.82
C LEU A 501 -19.88 12.47 4.85
N VAL A 502 -21.09 12.77 4.37
CA VAL A 502 -22.30 12.94 5.19
C VAL A 502 -23.50 12.32 4.48
N SER A 503 -24.25 11.50 5.22
CA SER A 503 -25.49 10.86 4.76
C SER A 503 -26.69 11.67 5.22
N GLY A 504 -27.82 11.58 4.51
CA GLY A 504 -29.02 12.31 4.91
C GLY A 504 -30.11 12.36 3.86
N TRP A 505 -31.03 13.30 4.06
CA TRP A 505 -32.30 13.35 3.35
C TRP A 505 -32.60 14.74 2.77
N GLN A 506 -33.07 14.75 1.52
CA GLN A 506 -33.75 15.90 0.94
C GLN A 506 -35.25 15.61 0.89
N ILE A 507 -36.05 16.39 1.62
CA ILE A 507 -37.47 16.15 1.88
C ILE A 507 -38.36 17.17 1.19
N PHE A 508 -39.55 16.77 0.74
CA PHE A 508 -40.45 17.59 -0.06
C PHE A 508 -41.90 17.51 0.44
N LYS A 509 -42.58 18.66 0.51
CA LYS A 509 -43.97 18.77 0.96
C LYS A 509 -44.98 18.20 -0.06
N THR A 510 -44.61 18.21 -1.33
CA THR A 510 -45.28 17.56 -2.46
C THR A 510 -44.27 16.68 -3.21
N ILE A 511 -44.74 15.74 -4.03
CA ILE A 511 -43.87 15.01 -4.96
C ILE A 511 -43.37 16.01 -6.03
N PRO A 512 -42.06 16.08 -6.35
CA PRO A 512 -41.54 16.92 -7.42
C PRO A 512 -41.75 16.26 -8.80
N ASP A 513 -41.90 17.08 -9.86
CA ASP A 513 -42.09 16.59 -11.23
C ASP A 513 -40.93 15.74 -11.73
N GLU A 514 -39.68 16.12 -11.39
CA GLU A 514 -38.47 15.35 -11.65
C GLU A 514 -38.01 14.62 -10.36
N VAL A 515 -38.45 13.37 -10.21
CA VAL A 515 -38.15 12.51 -9.05
C VAL A 515 -36.66 12.11 -8.97
N LEU A 516 -36.01 11.96 -10.14
CA LEU A 516 -34.60 11.62 -10.31
C LEU A 516 -33.86 12.83 -10.90
N PRO A 517 -33.22 13.68 -10.08
CA PRO A 517 -32.52 14.86 -10.57
C PRO A 517 -31.28 14.46 -11.37
N PHE A 518 -30.88 15.27 -12.34
CA PHE A 518 -29.79 14.97 -13.30
C PHE A 518 -28.42 14.57 -12.71
N TRP A 519 -28.21 14.73 -11.40
CA TRP A 519 -26.99 14.45 -10.64
C TRP A 519 -27.10 13.23 -9.69
N SER A 520 -28.20 12.48 -9.71
CA SER A 520 -28.43 11.33 -8.83
C SER A 520 -27.38 10.20 -8.98
N ASP A 521 -26.73 10.11 -10.14
CA ASP A 521 -25.63 9.21 -10.50
C ASP A 521 -24.22 9.80 -10.24
N VAL A 522 -24.14 10.89 -9.48
CA VAL A 522 -22.87 11.50 -9.03
C VAL A 522 -22.71 11.44 -7.52
N VAL A 523 -23.81 11.45 -6.75
CA VAL A 523 -23.79 11.24 -5.30
C VAL A 523 -23.95 9.75 -4.96
N LEU A 524 -23.47 9.34 -3.79
CA LEU A 524 -23.43 7.93 -3.41
C LEU A 524 -24.79 7.45 -2.88
N GLY A 525 -25.21 6.26 -3.33
CA GLY A 525 -26.38 5.56 -2.78
C GLY A 525 -27.73 6.25 -2.97
N PHE A 526 -27.89 7.09 -4.01
CA PHE A 526 -29.12 7.84 -4.24
C PHE A 526 -30.35 6.93 -4.41
N ARG A 527 -31.39 7.19 -3.62
CA ARG A 527 -32.68 6.49 -3.67
C ARG A 527 -33.83 7.37 -3.17
N SER A 528 -35.06 6.92 -3.39
CA SER A 528 -36.20 7.44 -2.63
C SER A 528 -36.14 6.99 -1.16
N MET A 529 -36.72 7.77 -0.27
CA MET A 529 -36.95 7.38 1.12
C MET A 529 -38.03 6.30 1.23
N THR A 530 -37.88 5.43 2.22
CA THR A 530 -38.90 4.45 2.61
C THR A 530 -40.02 5.11 3.41
N GLU A 531 -41.17 4.45 3.55
CA GLU A 531 -42.27 4.94 4.39
C GLU A 531 -41.84 5.14 5.85
N GLU A 532 -41.02 4.25 6.40
CA GLU A 532 -40.48 4.38 7.77
C GLU A 532 -39.57 5.61 7.93
N GLU A 533 -38.74 5.93 6.94
CA GLU A 533 -37.95 7.17 6.95
C GLU A 533 -38.82 8.42 6.81
N LEU A 534 -39.88 8.36 6.00
CA LEU A 534 -40.83 9.46 5.83
C LEU A 534 -41.66 9.73 7.09
N LYS A 535 -41.91 8.73 7.95
CA LYS A 535 -42.55 8.93 9.27
C LYS A 535 -41.77 9.88 10.18
N LYS A 536 -40.45 10.05 10.00
CA LYS A 536 -39.67 11.07 10.73
C LYS A 536 -40.11 12.51 10.36
N PHE A 537 -40.70 12.71 9.19
CA PHE A 537 -41.02 14.03 8.64
C PHE A 537 -42.52 14.16 8.27
N PRO A 538 -43.45 14.09 9.23
CA PRO A 538 -44.90 13.93 8.97
C PRO A 538 -45.57 15.04 8.14
N GLN A 539 -44.95 16.23 8.06
CA GLN A 539 -45.41 17.35 7.21
C GLN A 539 -45.00 17.20 5.73
N HIS A 540 -44.18 16.20 5.39
CA HIS A 540 -43.66 15.95 4.04
C HIS A 540 -44.39 14.76 3.39
N ARG A 541 -44.26 14.63 2.08
CA ARG A 541 -44.93 13.59 1.27
C ARG A 541 -43.99 12.80 0.38
N PHE A 542 -42.80 13.32 0.14
CA PHE A 542 -41.76 12.65 -0.62
C PHE A 542 -40.38 13.00 -0.06
N GLY A 543 -39.37 12.18 -0.37
CA GLY A 543 -38.00 12.46 0.00
C GLY A 543 -36.99 11.54 -0.68
N GLN A 544 -35.76 12.04 -0.78
CA GLN A 544 -34.61 11.39 -1.40
C GLN A 544 -33.55 11.17 -0.31
N ALA A 545 -32.97 9.97 -0.25
CA ALA A 545 -31.86 9.64 0.64
C ALA A 545 -30.59 9.43 -0.18
N PHE A 546 -29.48 10.03 0.23
CA PHE A 546 -28.17 9.87 -0.40
C PHE A 546 -27.03 10.25 0.55
N THR A 547 -25.81 9.87 0.17
CA THR A 547 -24.56 10.28 0.82
C THR A 547 -23.79 11.21 -0.11
N THR A 548 -23.35 12.35 0.40
CA THR A 548 -22.58 13.35 -0.35
C THR A 548 -21.41 13.87 0.49
N LEU A 549 -20.60 14.75 -0.06
CA LEU A 549 -19.45 15.35 0.60
C LEU A 549 -19.82 16.69 1.22
N LYS A 550 -19.31 16.96 2.42
CA LYS A 550 -19.35 18.26 3.08
C LYS A 550 -17.92 18.76 3.30
N CYS A 551 -17.80 20.08 3.28
CA CYS A 551 -16.64 20.85 3.63
C CYS A 551 -16.95 21.78 4.83
N ASP A 552 -15.99 21.93 5.74
CA ASP A 552 -15.90 23.06 6.68
C ASP A 552 -14.95 24.10 6.08
N CYS A 553 -15.53 25.02 5.28
CA CYS A 553 -14.80 25.84 4.30
C CYS A 553 -13.58 26.62 4.81
N PRO A 554 -13.54 27.21 6.02
CA PRO A 554 -12.33 27.87 6.52
C PRO A 554 -11.09 26.96 6.54
N SER A 555 -11.23 25.69 6.94
CA SER A 555 -10.13 24.72 6.92
C SER A 555 -9.68 24.43 5.48
N TYR A 556 -10.63 24.24 4.57
CA TYR A 556 -10.34 23.94 3.16
C TYR A 556 -9.64 25.09 2.43
N LEU A 557 -10.02 26.35 2.72
CA LEU A 557 -9.35 27.52 2.16
C LEU A 557 -7.90 27.63 2.67
N LEU A 558 -7.66 27.38 3.95
CA LEU A 558 -6.29 27.31 4.51
C LEU A 558 -5.46 26.18 3.91
N TRP A 559 -6.08 25.02 3.65
CA TRP A 559 -5.44 23.88 2.98
C TRP A 559 -5.05 24.23 1.53
N LEU A 560 -5.95 24.84 0.75
CA LEU A 560 -5.64 25.33 -0.60
C LEU A 560 -4.54 26.40 -0.58
N GLU A 561 -4.54 27.32 0.39
CA GLU A 561 -3.46 28.31 0.57
C GLU A 561 -2.11 27.66 0.92
N LYS A 562 -2.10 26.64 1.79
CA LYS A 562 -0.91 25.84 2.16
C LYS A 562 -0.33 25.15 0.91
N ARG A 563 -1.19 24.54 0.10
CA ARG A 563 -0.84 23.86 -1.16
C ARG A 563 -0.28 24.82 -2.21
N LEU A 564 -0.87 26.01 -2.38
CA LEU A 564 -0.32 27.08 -3.24
C LEU A 564 1.09 27.52 -2.83
N LYS A 565 1.29 27.78 -1.53
CA LYS A 565 2.58 28.23 -0.98
C LYS A 565 3.64 27.13 -1.13
N GLY A 566 3.27 25.86 -0.96
CA GLY A 566 4.12 24.70 -1.26
C GLY A 566 4.58 24.63 -2.72
N ASN A 567 3.70 24.94 -3.67
CA ASN A 567 4.04 25.04 -5.10
C ASN A 567 4.84 26.31 -5.47
N GLY A 568 5.30 27.11 -4.49
CA GLY A 568 6.02 28.36 -4.71
C GLY A 568 5.17 29.52 -5.24
N SER A 569 3.84 29.41 -5.21
CA SER A 569 2.94 30.49 -5.62
C SER A 569 2.90 31.61 -4.58
N GLN A 570 2.91 32.85 -5.05
CA GLN A 570 2.89 34.03 -4.19
C GLN A 570 1.47 34.44 -3.81
N VAL A 571 1.27 35.02 -2.63
CA VAL A 571 -0.04 35.42 -2.10
C VAL A 571 0.05 36.82 -1.49
N TYR A 572 -0.77 37.76 -1.97
CA TYR A 572 -0.74 39.17 -1.56
C TYR A 572 -2.11 39.69 -1.10
N ALA A 573 -2.11 40.28 0.11
CA ALA A 573 -3.19 41.13 0.60
C ALA A 573 -3.10 42.51 -0.04
N ARG A 574 -3.94 42.77 -1.06
CA ARG A 574 -4.06 44.04 -1.77
C ARG A 574 -5.44 44.15 -2.40
N ARG A 575 -6.14 45.25 -2.12
CA ARG A 575 -7.31 45.66 -2.92
C ARG A 575 -6.85 46.12 -4.31
N ILE A 576 -7.49 45.57 -5.33
CA ILE A 576 -7.42 46.05 -6.71
C ILE A 576 -8.68 46.88 -6.97
N LYS A 577 -8.57 47.99 -7.71
CA LYS A 577 -9.68 48.81 -8.21
C LYS A 577 -9.94 48.58 -9.70
N ASP A 578 -8.89 48.30 -10.47
CA ASP A 578 -8.94 47.97 -11.90
C ASP A 578 -7.96 46.83 -12.21
N LEU A 579 -8.39 45.82 -12.99
CA LEU A 579 -7.51 44.75 -13.45
C LEU A 579 -6.33 45.29 -14.30
N TRP A 580 -6.48 46.45 -14.93
CA TRP A 580 -5.42 47.11 -15.69
C TRP A 580 -4.20 47.51 -14.82
N GLU A 581 -4.35 47.61 -13.50
CA GLU A 581 -3.23 47.76 -12.55
C GLU A 581 -2.21 46.62 -12.61
N LEU A 582 -2.57 45.47 -13.21
CA LEU A 582 -1.75 44.27 -13.30
C LEU A 582 -0.98 44.14 -14.62
N HIS A 583 -1.35 44.88 -15.68
CA HIS A 583 -0.81 44.72 -17.04
C HIS A 583 0.72 44.90 -17.13
N SER A 584 1.32 45.63 -16.19
CA SER A 584 2.75 45.93 -16.16
C SER A 584 3.60 44.84 -15.50
N LYS A 585 2.97 43.83 -14.88
CA LYS A 585 3.66 42.78 -14.12
C LYS A 585 3.27 41.35 -14.51
N TYR A 586 2.11 41.13 -15.13
CA TYR A 586 1.55 39.82 -15.43
C TYR A 586 1.15 39.70 -16.89
N ASP A 587 1.45 38.54 -17.50
CA ASP A 587 1.06 38.20 -18.88
C ASP A 587 -0.44 37.94 -19.02
N ILE A 588 -1.06 37.38 -17.98
CA ILE A 588 -2.46 36.94 -17.95
C ILE A 588 -3.05 37.24 -16.56
N VAL A 589 -4.31 37.67 -16.52
CA VAL A 589 -5.10 37.81 -15.27
C VAL A 589 -6.23 36.79 -15.26
N VAL A 590 -6.53 36.20 -14.11
CA VAL A 590 -7.69 35.33 -13.88
C VAL A 590 -8.59 35.98 -12.84
N ASN A 591 -9.76 36.48 -13.24
CA ASN A 591 -10.69 37.15 -12.33
C ASN A 591 -11.64 36.14 -11.69
N CYS A 592 -11.38 35.83 -10.41
CA CYS A 592 -12.21 34.99 -9.54
C CYS A 592 -12.84 35.80 -8.38
N SER A 593 -13.01 37.12 -8.54
CA SER A 593 -13.39 38.05 -7.45
C SER A 593 -14.84 37.92 -6.96
N GLY A 594 -15.61 36.96 -7.48
CA GLY A 594 -16.99 36.68 -7.05
C GLY A 594 -17.90 37.89 -7.27
N ILE A 595 -18.56 38.36 -6.21
CA ILE A 595 -19.42 39.56 -6.26
C ILE A 595 -18.64 40.85 -6.54
N GLY A 596 -17.31 40.86 -6.30
CA GLY A 596 -16.42 41.98 -6.62
C GLY A 596 -16.35 42.31 -8.11
N SER A 597 -16.66 41.35 -9.00
CA SER A 597 -16.73 41.59 -10.45
C SER A 597 -17.76 42.65 -10.86
N ARG A 598 -18.77 42.92 -10.02
CA ARG A 598 -19.72 44.04 -10.27
C ARG A 598 -19.03 45.40 -10.24
N GLU A 599 -18.03 45.57 -9.37
CA GLU A 599 -17.20 46.79 -9.30
C GLU A 599 -16.04 46.71 -10.31
N LEU A 600 -15.32 45.58 -10.35
CA LEU A 600 -14.10 45.42 -11.15
C LEU A 600 -14.31 45.31 -12.67
N MET A 601 -15.49 44.85 -13.13
CA MET A 601 -15.79 44.64 -14.55
C MET A 601 -17.05 45.38 -15.02
N GLY A 602 -17.75 46.10 -14.14
CA GLY A 602 -19.07 46.68 -14.43
C GLY A 602 -20.15 45.65 -14.78
N ASP A 603 -19.96 44.38 -14.43
CA ASP A 603 -20.93 43.32 -14.75
C ASP A 603 -22.22 43.52 -13.93
N LEU A 604 -23.27 43.98 -14.60
CA LEU A 604 -24.56 44.26 -13.95
C LEU A 604 -25.44 43.02 -13.78
N GLU A 605 -25.13 41.90 -14.46
CA GLU A 605 -25.88 40.64 -14.38
C GLU A 605 -25.60 39.86 -13.10
N ILE A 606 -24.47 40.12 -12.45
CA ILE A 606 -24.12 39.56 -11.15
C ILE A 606 -24.69 40.42 -9.99
N TYR A 607 -25.51 39.80 -9.15
CA TYR A 607 -26.19 40.42 -8.02
C TYR A 607 -26.06 39.57 -6.73
N PRO A 608 -26.16 40.16 -5.53
CA PRO A 608 -26.08 39.39 -4.29
C PRO A 608 -27.39 38.64 -4.04
N VAL A 609 -27.28 37.42 -3.51
CA VAL A 609 -28.37 36.78 -2.76
C VAL A 609 -27.88 36.54 -1.33
N ARG A 610 -28.17 37.50 -0.44
CA ARG A 610 -27.81 37.43 0.99
C ARG A 610 -28.32 36.14 1.59
N GLY A 611 -27.44 35.46 2.31
CA GLY A 611 -27.72 34.27 3.08
C GLY A 611 -27.17 34.39 4.48
N GLN A 612 -28.08 34.32 5.45
CA GLN A 612 -27.79 34.18 6.86
C GLN A 612 -27.86 32.69 7.23
N VAL A 613 -26.93 32.27 8.09
CA VAL A 613 -26.83 30.90 8.64
C VAL A 613 -26.42 31.00 10.12
N LEU A 614 -26.73 29.95 10.87
CA LEU A 614 -26.23 29.74 12.23
C LEU A 614 -25.22 28.59 12.20
N LYS A 615 -24.10 28.75 12.90
CA LYS A 615 -23.24 27.65 13.32
C LYS A 615 -23.59 27.34 14.77
N VAL A 616 -23.84 26.08 15.10
CA VAL A 616 -24.22 25.65 16.45
C VAL A 616 -23.42 24.41 16.86
N ASP A 617 -23.24 24.19 18.15
CA ASP A 617 -22.72 22.95 18.70
C ASP A 617 -23.88 21.98 19.02
N ALA A 618 -23.87 20.82 18.35
CA ALA A 618 -24.90 19.78 18.43
C ALA A 618 -24.38 18.44 17.85
N PRO A 619 -23.34 17.81 18.43
CA PRO A 619 -22.59 16.71 17.83
C PRO A 619 -23.39 15.40 17.67
N TRP A 620 -24.58 15.30 18.26
CA TRP A 620 -25.51 14.18 18.06
C TRP A 620 -26.20 14.21 16.68
N VAL A 621 -26.24 15.36 16.00
CA VAL A 621 -26.79 15.48 14.65
C VAL A 621 -25.76 14.98 13.64
N SER A 622 -25.89 13.72 13.23
CA SER A 622 -24.96 13.05 12.31
C SER A 622 -25.40 13.02 10.84
N HIS A 623 -26.67 13.33 10.58
CA HIS A 623 -27.27 13.25 9.24
C HIS A 623 -27.70 14.63 8.74
N PHE A 624 -27.58 14.86 7.44
CA PHE A 624 -28.10 16.09 6.83
C PHE A 624 -29.62 16.04 6.61
N ILE A 625 -30.28 17.19 6.72
CA ILE A 625 -31.70 17.36 6.38
C ILE A 625 -31.83 18.63 5.54
N ARG A 626 -32.57 18.57 4.42
CA ARG A 626 -32.81 19.72 3.53
C ARG A 626 -34.25 19.69 3.00
N ASP A 627 -35.01 20.75 3.27
CA ASP A 627 -36.32 20.99 2.65
C ASP A 627 -36.13 21.30 1.14
N GLY A 628 -37.07 20.90 0.29
CA GLY A 628 -36.97 21.00 -1.17
C GLY A 628 -36.71 22.42 -1.66
N ASP A 629 -37.36 23.41 -1.02
CA ASP A 629 -37.14 24.84 -1.28
C ASP A 629 -35.68 25.30 -1.03
N GLY A 630 -34.97 24.59 -0.15
CA GLY A 630 -33.64 24.91 0.37
C GLY A 630 -33.56 26.27 1.07
N LEU A 631 -34.67 26.69 1.69
CA LEU A 631 -34.78 27.71 2.73
C LEU A 631 -34.61 27.11 4.13
N THR A 632 -34.82 25.80 4.29
CA THR A 632 -34.55 25.09 5.56
C THR A 632 -33.56 23.96 5.34
N TYR A 633 -32.45 23.98 6.06
CA TYR A 633 -31.40 22.96 6.00
C TYR A 633 -30.58 22.86 7.29
N ILE A 634 -30.14 21.63 7.58
CA ILE A 634 -29.37 21.23 8.74
C ILE A 634 -28.21 20.39 8.22
N TYR A 635 -26.98 20.90 8.34
CA TYR A 635 -25.78 20.32 7.72
C TYR A 635 -24.66 20.12 8.75
N PRO A 636 -24.42 18.88 9.23
CA PRO A 636 -23.44 18.64 10.29
C PRO A 636 -21.99 18.71 9.77
N GLY A 637 -21.22 19.67 10.30
CA GLY A 637 -19.79 19.82 10.06
C GLY A 637 -18.94 18.90 10.94
N ILE A 638 -17.61 19.05 10.85
CA ILE A 638 -16.65 18.37 11.74
C ILE A 638 -16.66 19.06 13.12
N HIS A 639 -16.77 20.39 13.13
CA HIS A 639 -16.71 21.20 14.36
C HIS A 639 -18.06 21.82 14.76
N ASN A 640 -18.95 22.09 13.80
CA ASN A 640 -20.24 22.74 14.07
C ASN A 640 -21.33 22.28 13.10
N VAL A 641 -22.56 22.14 13.58
CA VAL A 641 -23.73 21.98 12.71
C VAL A 641 -24.07 23.33 12.10
N THR A 642 -24.29 23.36 10.78
CA THR A 642 -24.70 24.57 10.06
C THR A 642 -26.21 24.53 9.82
N LEU A 643 -26.94 25.39 10.51
CA LEU A 643 -28.38 25.62 10.32
C LEU A 643 -28.58 26.77 9.33
N GLY A 644 -29.58 26.67 8.46
CA GLY A 644 -29.94 27.76 7.58
C GLY A 644 -31.27 27.57 6.86
N GLY A 645 -31.71 28.56 6.09
CA GLY A 645 -31.05 29.85 5.87
C GLY A 645 -31.94 30.83 5.13
N THR A 646 -31.42 32.02 4.82
CA THR A 646 -32.15 33.01 4.02
C THR A 646 -31.67 33.07 2.57
N ARG A 647 -32.55 33.56 1.68
CA ARG A 647 -32.28 33.86 0.26
C ARG A 647 -32.86 35.22 -0.10
N GLN A 648 -32.23 36.29 0.37
CA GLN A 648 -32.69 37.66 0.15
C GLN A 648 -31.96 38.24 -1.08
N LYS A 649 -32.66 38.31 -2.22
CA LYS A 649 -32.12 38.88 -3.47
C LYS A 649 -31.85 40.39 -3.32
N ASP A 650 -30.81 40.88 -3.98
CA ASP A 650 -30.43 42.30 -4.10
C ASP A 650 -30.12 43.01 -2.76
N ASN A 651 -30.09 42.26 -1.65
CA ASN A 651 -29.72 42.75 -0.33
C ASN A 651 -28.20 42.66 -0.14
N TRP A 652 -27.57 43.79 0.19
CA TRP A 652 -26.13 43.93 0.39
C TRP A 652 -25.69 43.89 1.86
N SER A 653 -26.61 43.79 2.82
CA SER A 653 -26.28 43.88 4.24
C SER A 653 -25.55 42.64 4.76
N LEU A 654 -24.36 42.84 5.33
CA LEU A 654 -23.58 41.82 6.03
C LEU A 654 -23.90 41.74 7.54
N SER A 655 -24.67 42.68 8.09
CA SER A 655 -25.15 42.59 9.48
C SER A 655 -26.16 41.46 9.62
N PRO A 656 -26.08 40.60 10.65
CA PRO A 656 -27.14 39.65 10.99
C PRO A 656 -28.48 40.36 11.27
N ASP A 657 -29.58 39.68 10.98
CA ASP A 657 -30.93 40.08 11.40
C ASP A 657 -31.45 39.08 12.45
N PRO A 658 -31.69 39.51 13.71
CA PRO A 658 -32.19 38.62 14.75
C PRO A 658 -33.51 37.92 14.43
N ARG A 659 -34.37 38.52 13.57
CA ARG A 659 -35.62 37.88 13.13
C ARG A 659 -35.32 36.68 12.25
N SER A 660 -34.47 36.87 11.23
CA SER A 660 -33.94 35.79 10.38
C SER A 660 -33.24 34.69 11.19
N SER A 661 -32.52 35.03 12.27
CA SER A 661 -31.87 34.02 13.12
C SER A 661 -32.88 33.17 13.88
N LYS A 662 -33.87 33.78 14.54
CA LYS A 662 -34.94 33.05 15.22
C LYS A 662 -35.73 32.18 14.23
N ASP A 663 -36.13 32.76 13.10
CA ASP A 663 -36.87 32.10 12.03
C ASP A 663 -36.12 30.87 11.45
N ILE A 664 -34.79 30.96 11.26
CA ILE A 664 -33.95 29.79 10.91
C ILE A 664 -33.98 28.74 12.02
N PHE A 665 -33.77 29.14 13.28
CA PHE A 665 -33.67 28.22 14.40
C PHE A 665 -34.99 27.48 14.66
N ASP A 666 -36.11 28.20 14.67
CA ASP A 666 -37.46 27.66 14.87
C ASP A 666 -37.80 26.63 13.77
N ARG A 667 -37.50 26.93 12.49
CA ARG A 667 -37.71 25.97 11.38
C ARG A 667 -36.80 24.74 11.46
N CYS A 668 -35.54 24.91 11.85
CA CYS A 668 -34.63 23.77 12.00
C CYS A 668 -35.06 22.87 13.17
N CYS A 669 -35.47 23.45 14.31
CA CYS A 669 -36.02 22.68 15.44
C CYS A 669 -37.33 21.97 15.10
N ALA A 670 -38.12 22.49 14.15
CA ALA A 670 -39.32 21.80 13.65
C ALA A 670 -39.02 20.57 12.76
N LEU A 671 -37.80 20.46 12.20
CA LEU A 671 -37.34 19.28 11.44
C LEU A 671 -36.51 18.31 12.28
N GLU A 672 -35.77 18.82 13.26
CA GLU A 672 -34.93 18.02 14.17
C GLU A 672 -35.03 18.59 15.60
N PRO A 673 -36.02 18.15 16.40
CA PRO A 673 -36.30 18.72 17.72
C PRO A 673 -35.15 18.63 18.73
N SER A 674 -34.18 17.73 18.52
CA SER A 674 -32.98 17.64 19.36
C SER A 674 -32.11 18.90 19.29
N LEU A 675 -32.27 19.77 18.28
CA LEU A 675 -31.58 21.06 18.18
C LEU A 675 -31.99 22.06 19.28
N GLN A 676 -33.08 21.84 20.03
CA GLN A 676 -33.43 22.67 21.19
C GLN A 676 -32.36 22.64 22.29
N GLY A 677 -31.52 21.60 22.35
CA GLY A 677 -30.38 21.50 23.26
C GLY A 677 -29.05 22.05 22.72
N ALA A 678 -29.03 22.61 21.50
CA ALA A 678 -27.81 23.08 20.85
C ALA A 678 -27.19 24.30 21.54
N GLN A 679 -25.87 24.39 21.52
CA GLN A 679 -25.09 25.44 22.20
C GLN A 679 -24.30 26.30 21.22
N ASP A 680 -23.59 27.32 21.72
CA ASP A 680 -22.62 28.15 20.98
C ASP A 680 -23.16 28.74 19.65
N ILE A 681 -24.40 29.23 19.66
CA ILE A 681 -25.11 29.71 18.46
C ILE A 681 -24.43 30.97 17.90
N LYS A 682 -23.75 30.82 16.77
CA LYS A 682 -22.96 31.85 16.09
C LYS A 682 -23.57 32.22 14.73
N GLU A 683 -23.99 33.47 14.60
CA GLU A 683 -24.57 34.01 13.36
C GLU A 683 -23.47 34.30 12.31
N ARG A 684 -23.76 34.02 11.03
CA ARG A 684 -22.92 34.42 9.88
C ARG A 684 -23.79 34.85 8.70
N VAL A 685 -23.30 35.82 7.92
CA VAL A 685 -23.99 36.37 6.73
C VAL A 685 -23.03 36.47 5.55
N GLY A 686 -23.44 35.95 4.39
CA GLY A 686 -22.65 35.98 3.15
C GLY A 686 -23.50 36.41 1.95
N LEU A 687 -22.87 37.06 0.97
CA LEU A 687 -23.53 37.54 -0.25
C LEU A 687 -23.23 36.59 -1.41
N ARG A 688 -24.15 35.66 -1.72
CA ARG A 688 -23.96 34.69 -2.80
C ARG A 688 -23.82 35.42 -4.15
N PRO A 689 -22.75 35.19 -4.93
CA PRO A 689 -22.47 35.92 -6.18
C PRO A 689 -23.31 35.38 -7.33
N SER A 690 -24.59 35.72 -7.37
CA SER A 690 -25.58 35.12 -8.28
C SER A 690 -25.60 35.79 -9.64
N ARG A 691 -25.53 34.97 -10.71
CA ARG A 691 -25.71 35.35 -12.12
C ARG A 691 -26.51 34.24 -12.82
N LEU A 692 -27.14 34.51 -13.96
CA LEU A 692 -27.92 33.51 -14.72
C LEU A 692 -27.08 32.29 -15.17
N ALA A 693 -25.80 32.54 -15.43
CA ALA A 693 -24.77 31.55 -15.75
C ALA A 693 -23.44 31.97 -15.11
N VAL A 694 -22.56 31.01 -14.85
CA VAL A 694 -21.17 31.29 -14.49
C VAL A 694 -20.50 32.03 -15.67
N ARG A 695 -19.87 33.18 -15.42
CA ARG A 695 -19.04 33.87 -16.43
C ARG A 695 -17.66 33.22 -16.44
N LEU A 696 -17.53 32.22 -17.31
CA LEU A 696 -16.34 31.40 -17.50
C LEU A 696 -15.87 31.53 -18.95
N GLN A 697 -15.10 32.59 -19.23
CA GLN A 697 -14.71 33.00 -20.59
C GLN A 697 -13.38 33.75 -20.61
N LYS A 698 -12.71 33.76 -21.76
CA LYS A 698 -11.58 34.64 -22.04
C LYS A 698 -12.04 35.99 -22.62
N GLU A 699 -11.33 37.04 -22.27
CA GLU A 699 -11.55 38.43 -22.68
C GLU A 699 -10.18 39.07 -22.93
N ILE A 700 -10.10 40.10 -23.78
CA ILE A 700 -8.85 40.84 -24.01
C ILE A 700 -9.14 42.31 -23.77
N LEU A 701 -8.71 42.83 -22.63
CA LEU A 701 -8.78 44.25 -22.32
C LEU A 701 -7.73 45.01 -23.14
N VAL A 702 -8.07 46.22 -23.58
CA VAL A 702 -7.22 47.07 -24.42
C VAL A 702 -7.22 48.50 -23.90
N HIS A 703 -6.04 49.05 -23.68
CA HIS A 703 -5.81 50.46 -23.30
C HIS A 703 -4.49 50.90 -23.95
N ASP A 704 -4.46 52.10 -24.55
CA ASP A 704 -3.29 52.65 -25.26
C ASP A 704 -2.60 51.67 -26.22
N GLY A 705 -3.40 50.87 -26.95
CA GLY A 705 -2.93 49.85 -27.89
C GLY A 705 -2.32 48.59 -27.26
N LYS A 706 -2.01 48.58 -25.96
CA LYS A 706 -1.58 47.40 -25.21
C LYS A 706 -2.77 46.45 -24.99
N LYS A 707 -2.48 45.17 -24.78
CA LYS A 707 -3.48 44.10 -24.59
C LYS A 707 -3.21 43.34 -23.29
N LEU A 708 -4.26 43.08 -22.52
CA LEU A 708 -4.22 42.22 -21.33
C LEU A 708 -5.24 41.08 -21.48
N PRO A 709 -4.80 39.83 -21.68
CA PRO A 709 -5.66 38.66 -21.60
C PRO A 709 -6.21 38.47 -20.19
N VAL A 710 -7.53 38.36 -20.08
CA VAL A 710 -8.23 38.08 -18.82
C VAL A 710 -9.09 36.83 -18.99
N VAL A 711 -9.00 35.89 -18.05
CA VAL A 711 -9.93 34.75 -17.94
C VAL A 711 -10.85 35.01 -16.76
N HIS A 712 -12.15 35.12 -17.01
CA HIS A 712 -13.15 35.27 -15.96
C HIS A 712 -13.58 33.89 -15.44
N ASN A 713 -13.77 33.77 -14.11
CA ASN A 713 -14.38 32.61 -13.46
C ASN A 713 -15.19 33.09 -12.23
N TYR A 714 -16.41 33.61 -12.44
CA TYR A 714 -17.28 34.10 -11.36
C TYR A 714 -18.78 33.95 -11.67
N GLY A 715 -19.65 34.31 -10.73
CA GLY A 715 -21.12 34.22 -10.90
C GLY A 715 -21.75 32.90 -10.40
N HIS A 716 -21.04 32.15 -9.57
CA HIS A 716 -21.42 30.80 -9.13
C HIS A 716 -22.64 30.71 -8.19
N GLY A 717 -23.24 31.81 -7.76
CA GLY A 717 -24.45 31.81 -6.93
C GLY A 717 -24.31 30.99 -5.65
N SER A 718 -25.24 30.05 -5.42
CA SER A 718 -25.18 29.10 -4.29
C SER A 718 -24.38 27.82 -4.58
N GLY A 719 -24.25 27.43 -5.85
CA GLY A 719 -23.67 26.14 -6.26
C GLY A 719 -22.14 26.09 -6.30
N GLY A 720 -21.45 27.19 -5.99
CA GLY A 720 -20.00 27.34 -6.20
C GLY A 720 -19.14 26.23 -5.60
N PHE A 721 -19.48 25.72 -4.40
CA PHE A 721 -18.74 24.59 -3.81
C PHE A 721 -18.88 23.32 -4.66
N SER A 722 -20.06 23.04 -5.20
CA SER A 722 -20.39 21.86 -5.99
C SER A 722 -19.79 21.84 -7.40
N VAL A 723 -19.10 22.91 -7.85
CA VAL A 723 -18.50 23.00 -9.22
C VAL A 723 -17.08 23.59 -9.24
N HIS A 724 -16.44 23.79 -8.07
CA HIS A 724 -15.23 24.59 -7.95
C HIS A 724 -13.97 23.98 -8.59
N ARG A 725 -13.91 22.65 -8.80
CA ARG A 725 -12.77 21.98 -9.46
C ARG A 725 -12.99 21.91 -10.97
N GLY A 726 -14.20 21.58 -11.43
CA GLY A 726 -14.55 21.59 -12.85
C GLY A 726 -14.45 22.97 -13.51
N THR A 727 -14.94 24.02 -12.83
CA THR A 727 -14.79 25.41 -13.32
C THR A 727 -13.33 25.90 -13.25
N ALA A 728 -12.53 25.44 -12.29
CA ALA A 728 -11.08 25.70 -12.24
C ALA A 728 -10.31 25.02 -13.38
N LYS A 729 -10.66 23.77 -13.73
CA LYS A 729 -10.11 23.02 -14.86
C LYS A 729 -10.38 23.72 -16.19
N GLU A 730 -11.61 24.17 -16.42
CA GLU A 730 -11.98 24.92 -17.63
C GLU A 730 -11.35 26.32 -17.67
N ALA A 731 -11.21 27.02 -16.52
CA ALA A 731 -10.43 28.25 -16.44
C ALA A 731 -8.95 28.03 -16.81
N ALA A 732 -8.33 26.94 -16.32
CA ALA A 732 -6.96 26.58 -16.69
C ALA A 732 -6.81 26.24 -18.19
N ARG A 733 -7.83 25.60 -18.80
CA ARG A 733 -7.89 25.35 -20.24
C ARG A 733 -7.86 26.67 -21.04
N LEU A 734 -8.67 27.65 -20.66
CA LEU A 734 -8.70 28.98 -21.26
C LEU A 734 -7.37 29.75 -21.06
N VAL A 735 -6.74 29.62 -19.89
CA VAL A 735 -5.40 30.17 -19.63
C VAL A 735 -4.35 29.53 -20.55
N GLY A 736 -4.43 28.22 -20.80
CA GLY A 736 -3.58 27.53 -21.78
C GLY A 736 -3.71 28.09 -23.20
N GLU A 737 -4.93 28.38 -23.66
CA GLU A 737 -5.15 29.06 -24.95
C GLU A 737 -4.52 30.45 -25.00
N CYS A 738 -4.61 31.22 -23.90
CA CYS A 738 -3.98 32.54 -23.81
C CYS A 738 -2.43 32.45 -23.86
N ILE A 739 -1.82 31.46 -23.21
CA ILE A 739 -0.37 31.22 -23.29
C ILE A 739 0.03 30.88 -24.73
N ALA A 740 -0.67 29.95 -25.38
CA ALA A 740 -0.39 29.56 -26.76
C ALA A 740 -0.53 30.74 -27.75
N ALA A 741 -1.52 31.62 -27.55
CA ALA A 741 -1.68 32.84 -28.34
C ALA A 741 -0.52 33.84 -28.15
N LEU A 742 -0.01 33.98 -26.92
CA LEU A 742 1.14 34.84 -26.62
C LEU A 742 2.47 34.28 -27.15
N GLU A 743 2.65 32.95 -27.14
CA GLU A 743 3.82 32.30 -27.77
C GLU A 743 3.75 32.41 -29.31
N GLY A 744 2.59 32.15 -29.92
CA GLY A 744 2.39 32.26 -31.37
C GLY A 744 2.40 33.70 -31.93
N ALA A 745 2.14 34.71 -31.10
CA ALA A 745 2.37 36.11 -31.45
C ALA A 745 3.88 36.45 -31.42
N SER A 746 4.62 35.89 -30.46
CA SER A 746 6.06 36.17 -30.30
C SER A 746 6.94 35.55 -31.39
N SER A 747 6.51 34.48 -32.06
CA SER A 747 7.22 33.93 -33.23
C SER A 747 6.99 34.77 -34.48
N LYS A 748 5.76 35.25 -34.70
CA LYS A 748 5.40 36.14 -35.82
C LYS A 748 5.94 37.57 -35.71
N ALA A 749 6.53 37.94 -34.56
CA ALA A 749 7.21 39.23 -34.35
C ALA A 749 8.75 39.11 -34.38
N LYS A 750 9.29 37.93 -34.71
CA LYS A 750 10.72 37.66 -34.95
C LYS A 750 11.02 37.28 -36.42
N LEU A 751 10.02 37.43 -37.29
CA LEU A 751 10.04 37.24 -38.75
C LEU A 751 9.60 38.55 -39.41
#